data_AF-A0AAU0XI38-F1
#
_entry.id   AF-A0AAU0XI38-F1
#
_cell.length_a   1.000
_cell.length_b   1.000
_cell.length_c   1.000
_cell.angle_alpha   90.00
_cell.angle_beta   90.00
_cell.angle_gamma   90.00
#
_symmetry.space_group_name_H-M   'P 1'
#
loop_
_entity.id
_entity.type
_entity.pdbx_description
1 polymer ?
#
loop_
_entity_poly.entity_id
_entity_poly.type
_entity_poly.pdbx_seq_one_letter_code
_entity_poly.pdbx_strand_id
1 'polypeptide(L)'
;MPPVTQAPQSTGAALELLVHGVGGATPQDMLDDPRIARVTGDATAAVYRRTGDIDAEQHPERYRDGPIEEAYCWSNLTSGNGSRALWLLLLPFMVVNLAHWMRPTAKGRTRAVRLYGVFVRLVALSLTVLLTAAACEVALDLVAWQCAGVPDCSNRRSWLGFLSTAQGGWWSQPGRRLALAALVPTALVGLLWFLSNRTWSAYESQRPLTGAEPDDNAPDEDGPDDLPADPPIGRSGDLSAGGADAASAPVVRPALGRPGFWYGRRLVARLRAAHTAAGFLTVAASVAGAAARHDRAVSGPVPDLLGRLIEAMLVLGTLVVLWVVSRRGRSERRIDNRLDRAVISCLPGAALALLVVAVVYAAWSRPGWVSAGSLPGDVTFRVLTVGQGALVVALAVVALGLYRRTPEPRTVLYGLGGPAVAMLACALGGVMSGGVAQRVADWLDGSGTPGMGRESVIDGPPVLLSWQASVIPVLLVLLLVPAAVLGVRTWLAARALGPKVDQEYGQKVPDEARTRQIARTRATAALTDSAPWLLGLVSGATLLLGAGAVAGAWASGEVPGLALDGAGPFIEAVAEAAQSTGSWMVGFGFILFVTWGRRAYRDASARRTIGILWDVGTFWPRAAHPFAPPCYAERAVPDLASRMSGWTGRTRGRLVISGHSQGSVLAASAVWQLPAETRKRVALLTYGSPIERLYGRWFPAYFGPGPLHGLHRSVHCWRNLWRATDPIGGRIRLDDRSEPAVDRGPLRDPLVYGRTPEHPLPEPVLGHSDYQADPVFAEERAALLVRLGPLLPRQAEGGSGEAQGSSGRSSG
;
A
#
# COMPACT_ATOMS: atom_id res chain seq x y z
N MET A 1 -65.09 12.70 22.41
CA MET A 1 -63.74 12.11 22.36
C MET A 1 -63.27 12.15 20.92
N PRO A 2 -62.17 12.85 20.58
CA PRO A 2 -61.60 12.73 19.25
C PRO A 2 -60.99 11.34 19.06
N PRO A 3 -60.95 10.80 17.84
CA PRO A 3 -60.40 9.48 17.60
C PRO A 3 -58.92 9.48 17.94
N VAL A 4 -58.50 8.43 18.66
CA VAL A 4 -57.10 8.14 18.95
C VAL A 4 -56.37 8.03 17.61
N THR A 5 -55.55 9.04 17.29
CA THR A 5 -54.61 8.99 16.18
C THR A 5 -53.72 7.77 16.40
N GLN A 6 -53.92 6.71 15.61
CA GLN A 6 -53.04 5.56 15.64
C GLN A 6 -51.61 6.04 15.40
N ALA A 7 -50.72 5.72 16.33
CA ALA A 7 -49.29 5.95 16.19
C ALA A 7 -48.80 5.35 14.85
N PRO A 8 -47.90 6.03 14.11
CA PRO A 8 -47.50 5.59 12.79
C PRO A 8 -47.02 4.13 12.81
N GLN A 9 -47.57 3.33 11.90
CA GLN A 9 -47.20 1.92 11.71
C GLN A 9 -45.71 1.83 11.27
N SER A 10 -44.93 1.12 12.09
CA SER A 10 -43.51 0.75 12.01
C SER A 10 -42.58 1.57 11.08
N THR A 11 -41.80 2.47 11.67
CA THR A 11 -40.53 2.93 11.12
C THR A 11 -39.54 1.76 11.14
N GLY A 12 -39.23 1.12 10.00
CA GLY A 12 -38.32 -0.02 9.97
C GLY A 12 -37.03 0.19 10.79
N ALA A 13 -36.52 -0.87 11.41
CA ALA A 13 -35.38 -0.81 12.32
C ALA A 13 -34.19 -0.05 11.71
N ALA A 14 -33.55 0.77 12.54
CA ALA A 14 -32.34 1.49 12.19
C ALA A 14 -31.12 0.67 12.62
N LEU A 15 -30.10 0.61 11.77
CA LEU A 15 -28.79 0.03 12.09
C LEU A 15 -27.73 1.13 12.04
N GLU A 16 -26.85 1.16 13.04
CA GLU A 16 -25.56 1.83 12.96
C GLU A 16 -24.45 0.78 12.84
N LEU A 17 -23.70 0.84 11.74
CA LEU A 17 -22.53 -0.01 11.53
C LEU A 17 -21.26 0.79 11.78
N LEU A 18 -20.63 0.55 12.94
CA LEU A 18 -19.40 1.18 13.39
C LEU A 18 -18.18 0.49 12.75
N VAL A 19 -17.30 1.28 12.17
CA VAL A 19 -16.04 0.83 11.56
C VAL A 19 -14.88 1.62 12.16
N HIS A 20 -14.05 0.94 12.94
CA HIS A 20 -12.94 1.56 13.66
C HIS A 20 -11.76 1.92 12.75
N GLY A 21 -10.91 2.83 13.22
CA GLY A 21 -9.62 3.18 12.62
C GLY A 21 -8.47 2.25 12.99
N VAL A 22 -7.23 2.68 12.74
CA VAL A 22 -6.03 1.91 13.09
C VAL A 22 -5.81 1.93 14.60
N GLY A 23 -5.48 0.79 15.21
CA GLY A 23 -5.08 0.78 16.62
C GLY A 23 -5.46 -0.46 17.43
N GLY A 24 -6.15 -1.43 16.82
CA GLY A 24 -6.56 -2.64 17.52
C GLY A 24 -7.78 -2.45 18.42
N ALA A 25 -8.70 -1.56 18.04
CA ALA A 25 -9.96 -1.36 18.75
C ALA A 25 -10.66 -2.71 18.97
N THR A 26 -11.19 -2.90 20.17
CA THR A 26 -11.96 -4.09 20.50
C THR A 26 -13.44 -3.84 20.22
N PRO A 27 -14.21 -4.90 19.92
CA PRO A 27 -15.66 -4.77 19.82
C PRO A 27 -16.30 -4.21 21.10
N GLN A 28 -15.71 -4.47 22.28
CA GLN A 28 -16.14 -3.90 23.55
C GLN A 28 -15.97 -2.37 23.58
N ASP A 29 -14.79 -1.87 23.18
CA ASP A 29 -14.54 -0.42 23.14
C ASP A 29 -15.43 0.27 22.10
N MET A 30 -15.72 -0.39 20.98
CA MET A 30 -16.56 0.17 19.93
C MET A 30 -18.03 0.27 20.32
N LEU A 31 -18.55 -0.73 21.06
CA LEU A 31 -19.95 -0.82 21.46
C LEU A 31 -20.21 -0.30 22.88
N ASP A 32 -19.16 0.10 23.60
CA ASP A 32 -19.20 0.50 25.01
C ASP A 32 -19.94 -0.53 25.90
N ASP A 33 -19.76 -1.83 25.61
CA ASP A 33 -20.34 -2.93 26.41
C ASP A 33 -19.36 -4.12 26.46
N PRO A 34 -19.01 -4.64 27.64
CA PRO A 34 -18.16 -5.82 27.76
C PRO A 34 -18.81 -7.11 27.23
N ARG A 35 -20.14 -7.18 27.15
CA ARG A 35 -20.93 -8.36 26.79
C ARG A 35 -21.30 -8.31 25.31
N ILE A 36 -20.41 -8.85 24.49
CA ILE A 36 -20.58 -8.89 23.04
C ILE A 36 -20.87 -10.30 22.53
N ALA A 37 -21.55 -10.39 21.39
CA ALA A 37 -21.76 -11.60 20.63
C ALA A 37 -21.30 -11.42 19.18
N ARG A 38 -20.65 -12.43 18.60
CA ARG A 38 -20.28 -12.44 17.18
C ARG A 38 -21.51 -12.80 16.35
N VAL A 39 -21.92 -11.88 15.48
CA VAL A 39 -23.07 -12.07 14.57
C VAL A 39 -22.64 -12.86 13.34
N THR A 40 -21.52 -12.49 12.72
CA THR A 40 -20.98 -13.15 11.53
C THR A 40 -19.48 -12.89 11.38
N GLY A 41 -18.81 -13.68 10.54
CA GLY A 41 -17.36 -13.62 10.29
C GLY A 41 -16.58 -14.70 11.05
N ASP A 42 -15.27 -14.51 11.15
CA ASP A 42 -14.34 -15.49 11.73
C ASP A 42 -13.51 -14.89 12.88
N ALA A 43 -12.36 -15.48 13.22
CA ALA A 43 -11.45 -14.96 14.24
C ALA A 43 -10.61 -13.76 13.77
N THR A 44 -10.60 -13.48 12.47
CA THR A 44 -9.76 -12.46 11.81
C THR A 44 -10.53 -11.18 11.52
N ALA A 45 -11.76 -11.30 11.01
CA ALA A 45 -12.67 -10.17 10.84
C ALA A 45 -14.12 -10.62 11.04
N ALA A 46 -14.86 -9.85 11.82
CA ALA A 46 -16.21 -10.21 12.23
C ALA A 46 -17.05 -8.99 12.60
N VAL A 47 -18.37 -9.18 12.51
CA VAL A 47 -19.37 -8.24 13.00
C VAL A 47 -19.82 -8.69 14.38
N TYR A 48 -19.80 -7.76 15.32
CA TYR A 48 -20.21 -7.96 16.71
C TYR A 48 -21.39 -7.06 17.05
N ARG A 49 -22.17 -7.51 18.03
CA ARG A 49 -23.28 -6.76 18.61
C ARG A 49 -23.26 -6.95 20.13
N ARG A 50 -23.96 -6.09 20.88
CA ARG A 50 -24.21 -6.31 22.30
C ARG A 50 -25.06 -7.56 22.48
N THR A 51 -24.85 -8.30 23.57
CA THR A 51 -25.54 -9.59 23.80
C THR A 51 -27.04 -9.40 23.93
N GLY A 52 -27.49 -8.28 24.50
CA GLY A 52 -28.90 -7.92 24.62
C GLY A 52 -29.57 -7.55 23.29
N ASP A 53 -28.80 -7.38 22.21
CA ASP A 53 -29.31 -6.96 20.91
C ASP A 53 -29.27 -8.09 19.87
N ILE A 54 -28.92 -9.32 20.26
CA ILE A 54 -28.67 -10.41 19.31
C ILE A 54 -29.91 -10.80 18.50
N ASP A 55 -31.09 -10.69 19.10
CA ASP A 55 -32.40 -10.98 18.50
C ASP A 55 -32.96 -9.79 17.70
N ALA A 56 -32.23 -8.67 17.58
CA ALA A 56 -32.73 -7.46 16.92
C ALA A 56 -33.08 -7.62 15.42
N GLU A 57 -32.59 -8.67 14.76
CA GLU A 57 -33.04 -9.00 13.40
C GLU A 57 -34.36 -9.79 13.37
N GLN A 58 -34.67 -10.50 14.45
CA GLN A 58 -35.91 -11.27 14.64
C GLN A 58 -37.02 -10.38 15.22
N HIS A 59 -36.64 -9.43 16.07
CA HIS A 59 -37.52 -8.50 16.78
C HIS A 59 -37.15 -7.03 16.58
N PRO A 60 -37.08 -6.53 15.33
CA PRO A 60 -36.73 -5.14 15.03
C PRO A 60 -37.67 -4.12 15.71
N GLU A 61 -38.90 -4.51 16.02
CA GLU A 61 -39.92 -3.71 16.69
C GLU A 61 -39.57 -3.29 18.13
N ARG A 62 -38.59 -3.97 18.77
CA ARG A 62 -38.12 -3.67 20.13
C ARG A 62 -37.11 -2.52 20.18
N TYR A 63 -36.56 -2.11 19.03
CA TYR A 63 -35.48 -1.13 18.92
C TYR A 63 -35.97 0.19 18.32
N ARG A 64 -37.06 0.74 18.88
CA ARG A 64 -37.69 1.97 18.36
C ARG A 64 -36.98 3.25 18.79
N ASP A 65 -36.35 3.24 19.96
CA ASP A 65 -35.79 4.43 20.58
C ASP A 65 -34.35 4.75 20.14
N GLY A 66 -33.70 3.86 19.39
CA GLY A 66 -32.33 4.04 18.92
C GLY A 66 -31.91 3.02 17.84
N PRO A 67 -30.82 3.28 17.11
CA PRO A 67 -30.29 2.32 16.16
C PRO A 67 -29.72 1.09 16.88
N ILE A 68 -29.82 -0.07 16.25
CA ILE A 68 -29.07 -1.25 16.62
C ILE A 68 -27.61 -0.99 16.25
N GLU A 69 -26.70 -1.06 17.22
CA GLU A 69 -25.28 -0.79 16.99
C GLU A 69 -24.52 -2.08 16.70
N GLU A 70 -23.79 -2.11 15.60
CA GLU A 70 -22.90 -3.20 15.22
C GLU A 70 -21.48 -2.72 15.04
N ALA A 71 -20.52 -3.48 15.57
CA ALA A 71 -19.11 -3.23 15.41
C ALA A 71 -18.52 -4.16 14.34
N TYR A 72 -18.01 -3.61 13.25
CA TYR A 72 -17.15 -4.37 12.33
C TYR A 72 -15.70 -4.29 12.79
N CYS A 73 -15.18 -5.39 13.34
CA CYS A 73 -13.82 -5.48 13.85
C CYS A 73 -12.91 -6.15 12.82
N TRP A 74 -11.90 -5.42 12.37
CA TRP A 74 -10.95 -5.86 11.34
C TRP A 74 -9.49 -5.82 11.81
N SER A 75 -9.26 -5.50 13.08
CA SER A 75 -7.92 -5.37 13.68
C SER A 75 -7.00 -6.55 13.39
N ASN A 76 -7.50 -7.79 13.47
CA ASN A 76 -6.68 -8.98 13.22
C ASN A 76 -6.25 -9.16 11.74
N LEU A 77 -6.83 -8.42 10.79
CA LEU A 77 -6.35 -8.38 9.39
C LEU A 77 -4.99 -7.67 9.27
N THR A 78 -4.69 -6.71 10.15
CA THR A 78 -3.42 -5.96 10.12
C THR A 78 -2.53 -6.27 11.32
N SER A 79 -3.09 -6.65 12.48
CA SER A 79 -2.37 -6.91 13.73
C SER A 79 -2.26 -8.36 14.19
N GLY A 80 -2.90 -9.30 13.52
CA GLY A 80 -3.07 -10.66 14.03
C GLY A 80 -1.87 -11.62 13.95
N ASN A 81 -0.75 -11.28 13.31
CA ASN A 81 0.33 -12.27 13.07
C ASN A 81 1.74 -11.78 13.45
N GLY A 82 2.47 -12.62 14.20
CA GLY A 82 3.87 -12.46 14.59
C GLY A 82 4.88 -12.37 13.43
N SER A 83 4.40 -12.44 12.18
CA SER A 83 5.20 -12.27 10.96
C SER A 83 5.50 -10.81 10.59
N ARG A 84 5.10 -9.81 11.39
CA ARG A 84 5.38 -8.38 11.10
C ARG A 84 6.87 -8.06 10.93
N ALA A 85 7.74 -8.73 11.67
CA ALA A 85 9.19 -8.59 11.49
C ALA A 85 9.67 -9.09 10.11
N LEU A 86 9.05 -10.14 9.57
CA LEU A 86 9.31 -10.63 8.22
C LEU A 86 8.79 -9.65 7.16
N TRP A 87 7.64 -9.02 7.42
CA TRP A 87 7.05 -8.03 6.54
C TRP A 87 7.86 -6.74 6.41
N LEU A 88 8.67 -6.40 7.42
CA LEU A 88 9.59 -5.27 7.36
C LEU A 88 10.66 -5.44 6.26
N LEU A 89 11.11 -6.67 5.98
CA LEU A 89 12.00 -6.97 4.85
C LEU A 89 11.33 -6.71 3.49
N LEU A 90 10.00 -6.73 3.47
CA LEU A 90 9.18 -6.55 2.27
C LEU A 90 8.65 -5.11 2.15
N LEU A 91 9.16 -4.18 2.96
CA LEU A 91 8.79 -2.77 2.94
C LEU A 91 9.01 -2.13 1.55
N PRO A 92 10.14 -2.33 0.84
CA PRO A 92 10.30 -1.78 -0.52
C PRO A 92 9.21 -2.27 -1.49
N PHE A 93 8.75 -3.51 -1.33
CA PHE A 93 7.70 -4.10 -2.16
C PHE A 93 6.33 -3.50 -1.87
N MET A 94 6.03 -3.21 -0.60
CA MET A 94 4.82 -2.47 -0.21
C MET A 94 4.83 -1.06 -0.80
N VAL A 95 5.95 -0.34 -0.66
CA VAL A 95 6.10 1.05 -1.09
C VAL A 95 5.97 1.17 -2.62
N VAL A 96 6.60 0.31 -3.41
CA VAL A 96 6.44 0.33 -4.88
C VAL A 96 5.02 -0.08 -5.30
N ASN A 97 4.36 -0.99 -4.56
CA ASN A 97 2.97 -1.32 -4.84
C ASN A 97 2.05 -0.13 -4.57
N LEU A 98 2.32 0.66 -3.53
CA LEU A 98 1.62 1.90 -3.23
C LEU A 98 1.78 2.91 -4.36
N ALA A 99 2.99 3.08 -4.90
CA ALA A 99 3.27 3.99 -6.01
C ALA A 99 2.37 3.75 -7.23
N HIS A 100 1.93 2.52 -7.50
CA HIS A 100 0.99 2.21 -8.58
C HIS A 100 -0.33 2.97 -8.45
N TRP A 101 -0.84 3.09 -7.21
CA TRP A 101 -2.12 3.70 -6.90
C TRP A 101 -2.03 5.23 -6.81
N MET A 102 -0.82 5.79 -6.76
CA MET A 102 -0.56 7.22 -6.64
C MET A 102 -0.58 7.96 -7.99
N ARG A 103 -1.19 7.34 -9.00
CA ARG A 103 -1.32 7.91 -10.33
C ARG A 103 -2.20 9.17 -10.30
N PRO A 104 -1.85 10.21 -11.07
CA PRO A 104 -2.74 11.35 -11.29
C PRO A 104 -4.07 10.92 -11.91
N THR A 105 -5.10 11.75 -11.72
CA THR A 105 -6.37 11.62 -12.44
C THR A 105 -6.13 11.67 -13.95
N ALA A 106 -6.92 10.92 -14.71
CA ALA A 106 -6.81 10.86 -16.17
C ALA A 106 -8.21 10.72 -16.79
N LYS A 107 -8.49 11.52 -17.82
CA LYS A 107 -9.71 11.43 -18.64
C LYS A 107 -9.33 11.06 -20.07
N GLY A 108 -9.88 9.96 -20.61
CA GLY A 108 -9.66 9.53 -22.00
C GLY A 108 -8.21 9.21 -22.40
N ARG A 109 -7.36 8.76 -21.46
CA ARG A 109 -5.92 8.53 -21.68
C ARG A 109 -5.47 7.11 -21.27
N THR A 110 -6.12 6.10 -21.81
CA THR A 110 -5.88 4.69 -21.43
C THR A 110 -4.43 4.26 -21.65
N ARG A 111 -3.80 4.66 -22.76
CA ARG A 111 -2.39 4.36 -23.06
C ARG A 111 -1.40 4.91 -22.02
N ALA A 112 -1.57 6.16 -21.59
CA ALA A 112 -0.67 6.77 -20.61
C ALA A 112 -0.85 6.16 -19.21
N VAL A 113 -2.09 5.83 -18.83
CA VAL A 113 -2.38 5.10 -17.58
C VAL A 113 -1.76 3.70 -17.62
N ARG A 114 -1.84 3.01 -18.76
CA ARG A 114 -1.19 1.71 -18.95
C ARG A 114 0.33 1.82 -18.85
N LEU A 115 0.92 2.82 -19.50
CA LEU A 115 2.36 3.05 -19.47
C LEU A 115 2.87 3.36 -18.05
N TYR A 116 2.14 4.19 -17.30
CA TYR A 116 2.41 4.42 -15.87
C TYR A 116 2.44 3.09 -15.10
N GLY A 117 1.41 2.25 -15.29
CA GLY A 117 1.34 0.94 -14.65
C GLY A 117 2.49 -0.01 -15.04
N VAL A 118 2.94 0.04 -16.30
CA VAL A 118 4.09 -0.76 -16.78
C VAL A 118 5.38 -0.30 -16.10
N PHE A 119 5.66 1.00 -16.07
CA PHE A 119 6.89 1.49 -15.44
C PHE A 119 6.95 1.15 -13.94
N VAL A 120 5.85 1.30 -13.20
CA VAL A 120 5.83 0.90 -11.78
C VAL A 120 6.05 -0.61 -11.62
N ARG A 121 5.51 -1.44 -12.51
CA ARG A 121 5.75 -2.89 -12.49
C ARG A 121 7.19 -3.27 -12.84
N LEU A 122 7.83 -2.54 -13.75
CA LEU A 122 9.24 -2.75 -14.08
C LEU A 122 10.14 -2.34 -12.91
N VAL A 123 9.83 -1.24 -12.21
CA VAL A 123 10.51 -0.88 -10.95
C VAL A 123 10.29 -1.99 -9.92
N ALA A 124 9.06 -2.48 -9.75
CA ALA A 124 8.76 -3.57 -8.84
C ALA A 124 9.55 -4.86 -9.17
N LEU A 125 9.64 -5.22 -10.46
CA LEU A 125 10.45 -6.36 -10.92
C LEU A 125 11.93 -6.17 -10.59
N SER A 126 12.46 -4.97 -10.85
CA SER A 126 13.87 -4.64 -10.54
C SER A 126 14.18 -4.76 -9.05
N LEU A 127 13.22 -4.50 -8.16
CA LEU A 127 13.39 -4.69 -6.72
C LEU A 127 13.45 -6.17 -6.32
N THR A 128 12.71 -7.04 -7.02
CA THR A 128 12.84 -8.51 -6.83
C THR A 128 14.20 -8.99 -7.29
N VAL A 129 14.68 -8.51 -8.45
CA VAL A 129 16.00 -8.84 -8.97
C VAL A 129 17.09 -8.30 -8.03
N LEU A 130 16.97 -7.07 -7.53
CA LEU A 130 17.90 -6.47 -6.57
C LEU A 130 18.00 -7.30 -5.29
N LEU A 131 16.87 -7.68 -4.69
CA LEU A 131 16.87 -8.53 -3.47
C LEU A 131 17.55 -9.88 -3.73
N THR A 132 17.25 -10.50 -4.88
CA THR A 132 17.82 -11.81 -5.24
C THR A 132 19.32 -11.69 -5.54
N ALA A 133 19.73 -10.64 -6.26
CA ALA A 133 21.11 -10.33 -6.55
C ALA A 133 21.91 -10.05 -5.27
N ALA A 134 21.32 -9.37 -4.27
CA ALA A 134 21.95 -9.17 -2.97
C ALA A 134 22.13 -10.48 -2.18
N ALA A 135 21.17 -11.41 -2.28
CA ALA A 135 21.33 -12.74 -1.70
C ALA A 135 22.40 -13.57 -2.43
N CYS A 136 22.49 -13.44 -3.77
CA CYS A 136 23.57 -14.00 -4.56
C CYS A 136 24.93 -13.41 -4.18
N GLU A 137 25.01 -12.09 -4.01
CA GLU A 137 26.23 -11.38 -3.59
C GLU A 137 26.76 -11.95 -2.27
N VAL A 138 25.88 -12.07 -1.27
CA VAL A 138 26.25 -12.62 0.04
C VAL A 138 26.67 -14.09 -0.04
N ALA A 139 25.83 -14.94 -0.65
CA ALA A 139 26.04 -16.39 -0.61
C ALA A 139 27.07 -16.88 -1.63
N LEU A 140 26.96 -16.41 -2.88
CA LEU A 140 27.77 -16.87 -4.01
C LEU A 140 29.11 -16.13 -4.06
N ASP A 141 29.12 -14.80 -3.95
CA ASP A 141 30.35 -14.04 -4.07
C ASP A 141 31.16 -14.04 -2.76
N LEU A 142 30.65 -13.37 -1.72
CA LEU A 142 31.41 -13.16 -0.49
C LEU A 142 31.78 -14.47 0.23
N VAL A 143 30.80 -15.37 0.38
CA VAL A 143 31.00 -16.63 1.12
C VAL A 143 31.66 -17.71 0.25
N ALA A 144 31.05 -18.06 -0.89
CA ALA A 144 31.47 -19.23 -1.67
C ALA A 144 32.62 -18.97 -2.65
N TRP A 145 32.70 -17.77 -3.24
CA TRP A 145 33.74 -17.43 -4.21
C TRP A 145 34.99 -16.86 -3.52
N GLN A 146 34.83 -15.80 -2.72
CA GLN A 146 35.92 -15.10 -2.06
C GLN A 146 36.39 -15.83 -0.80
N CYS A 147 35.61 -15.86 0.29
CA CYS A 147 36.10 -16.38 1.58
C CYS A 147 36.46 -17.87 1.55
N ALA A 148 35.65 -18.72 0.92
CA ALA A 148 35.99 -20.14 0.75
C ALA A 148 37.16 -20.37 -0.25
N GLY A 149 37.42 -19.39 -1.13
CA GLY A 149 38.53 -19.42 -2.08
C GLY A 149 39.88 -19.07 -1.45
N VAL A 150 39.87 -18.28 -0.37
CA VAL A 150 41.05 -17.78 0.33
C VAL A 150 41.31 -18.62 1.60
N PRO A 151 42.46 -19.32 1.71
CA PRO A 151 42.79 -20.12 2.89
C PRO A 151 42.77 -19.31 4.20
N ASP A 152 43.28 -18.07 4.19
CA ASP A 152 43.30 -17.23 5.39
C ASP A 152 41.89 -16.87 5.89
N CYS A 153 40.93 -16.68 4.98
CA CYS A 153 39.54 -16.45 5.36
C CYS A 153 38.89 -17.73 5.86
N SER A 154 38.97 -18.82 5.09
CA SER A 154 38.30 -20.09 5.40
C SER A 154 38.88 -20.80 6.64
N ASN A 155 40.18 -20.74 6.89
CA ASN A 155 40.82 -21.38 8.06
C ASN A 155 40.37 -20.78 9.39
N ARG A 156 40.01 -19.48 9.41
CA ARG A 156 39.44 -18.81 10.59
C ARG A 156 37.98 -19.23 10.84
N ARG A 157 37.34 -19.96 9.92
CA ARG A 157 35.92 -20.35 9.96
C ARG A 157 35.78 -21.85 9.70
N SER A 158 35.84 -22.65 10.77
CA SER A 158 35.79 -24.12 10.69
C SER A 158 34.59 -24.68 9.90
N TRP A 159 33.45 -24.00 9.91
CA TRP A 159 32.25 -24.38 9.14
C TRP A 159 32.40 -24.27 7.60
N LEU A 160 33.40 -23.53 7.12
CA LEU A 160 33.77 -23.44 5.70
C LEU A 160 34.86 -24.42 5.28
N GLY A 161 35.43 -25.19 6.22
CA GLY A 161 36.60 -26.04 5.96
C GLY A 161 36.39 -27.01 4.79
N PHE A 162 35.22 -27.64 4.69
CA PHE A 162 34.90 -28.59 3.62
C PHE A 162 34.82 -27.94 2.22
N LEU A 163 34.61 -26.62 2.13
CA LEU A 163 34.63 -25.82 0.90
C LEU A 163 36.02 -25.25 0.60
N SER A 164 36.94 -25.29 1.56
CA SER A 164 38.25 -24.63 1.44
C SER A 164 39.07 -25.21 0.30
N THR A 165 39.72 -24.32 -0.45
CA THR A 165 40.70 -24.67 -1.48
C THR A 165 41.91 -25.42 -0.90
N ALA A 166 42.25 -25.17 0.37
CA ALA A 166 43.39 -25.80 1.05
C ALA A 166 43.23 -27.31 1.31
N GLN A 167 41.98 -27.80 1.42
CA GLN A 167 41.72 -29.22 1.70
C GLN A 167 41.70 -30.09 0.44
N GLY A 168 41.64 -29.51 -0.76
CA GLY A 168 41.62 -30.24 -2.04
C GLY A 168 40.43 -31.20 -2.23
N GLY A 169 39.39 -31.12 -1.40
CA GLY A 169 38.24 -32.02 -1.42
C GLY A 169 37.28 -31.80 -2.60
N TRP A 170 36.27 -32.68 -2.75
CA TRP A 170 35.29 -32.61 -3.85
C TRP A 170 34.61 -31.23 -3.98
N TRP A 171 34.35 -30.56 -2.87
CA TRP A 171 33.66 -29.27 -2.81
C TRP A 171 34.59 -28.06 -2.97
N SER A 172 35.90 -28.25 -3.12
CA SER A 172 36.88 -27.15 -3.26
C SER A 172 36.80 -26.42 -4.61
N GLN A 173 36.27 -27.08 -5.66
CA GLN A 173 36.17 -26.48 -6.99
C GLN A 173 35.15 -25.32 -7.00
N PRO A 174 35.48 -24.15 -7.59
CA PRO A 174 34.64 -22.96 -7.55
C PRO A 174 33.19 -23.21 -7.98
N GLY A 175 32.99 -23.93 -9.08
CA GLY A 175 31.66 -24.25 -9.60
C GLY A 175 30.77 -25.07 -8.65
N ARG A 176 31.37 -25.97 -7.86
CA ARG A 176 30.64 -26.77 -6.87
C ARG A 176 30.31 -25.98 -5.61
N ARG A 177 31.20 -25.05 -5.22
CA ARG A 177 30.91 -24.08 -4.14
C ARG A 177 29.72 -23.20 -4.52
N LEU A 178 29.71 -22.65 -5.73
CA LEU A 178 28.60 -21.85 -6.27
C LEU A 178 27.29 -22.66 -6.34
N ALA A 179 27.35 -23.91 -6.80
CA ALA A 179 26.20 -24.81 -6.85
C ALA A 179 25.55 -25.02 -5.47
N LEU A 180 26.36 -25.24 -4.43
CA LEU A 180 25.85 -25.41 -3.06
C LEU A 180 25.29 -24.09 -2.51
N ALA A 181 26.02 -22.99 -2.68
CA ALA A 181 25.61 -21.70 -2.17
C ALA A 181 24.35 -21.15 -2.85
N ALA A 182 24.05 -21.56 -4.09
CA ALA A 182 22.82 -21.21 -4.80
C ALA A 182 21.53 -21.66 -4.08
N LEU A 183 21.62 -22.63 -3.16
CA LEU A 183 20.48 -23.06 -2.35
C LEU A 183 19.90 -21.91 -1.52
N VAL A 184 20.73 -21.00 -1.03
CA VAL A 184 20.30 -19.88 -0.17
C VAL A 184 19.40 -18.89 -0.92
N PRO A 185 19.83 -18.24 -2.04
CA PRO A 185 18.96 -17.34 -2.77
C PRO A 185 17.78 -18.08 -3.43
N THR A 186 17.92 -19.36 -3.80
CA THR A 186 16.81 -20.17 -4.32
C THR A 186 15.74 -20.40 -3.26
N ALA A 187 16.14 -20.73 -2.03
CA ALA A 187 15.22 -20.90 -0.90
C ALA A 187 14.52 -19.58 -0.55
N LEU A 188 15.23 -18.44 -0.61
CA LEU A 188 14.62 -17.12 -0.44
C LEU A 188 13.51 -16.87 -1.47
N VAL A 189 13.77 -17.10 -2.76
CA VAL A 189 12.76 -16.94 -3.82
C VAL A 189 11.58 -17.90 -3.62
N GLY A 190 11.84 -19.16 -3.26
CA GLY A 190 10.82 -20.15 -2.93
C GLY A 190 9.96 -19.75 -1.72
N LEU A 191 10.57 -19.17 -0.68
CA LEU A 191 9.87 -18.66 0.50
C LEU A 191 8.95 -17.49 0.13
N LEU A 192 9.42 -16.54 -0.69
CA LEU A 192 8.60 -15.41 -1.16
C LEU A 192 7.38 -15.89 -1.97
N TRP A 193 7.59 -16.86 -2.86
CA TRP A 193 6.50 -17.50 -3.60
C TRP A 193 5.49 -18.16 -2.65
N PHE A 194 5.96 -18.94 -1.68
CA PHE A 194 5.12 -19.64 -0.71
C PHE A 194 4.28 -18.66 0.12
N LEU A 195 4.90 -17.61 0.67
CA LEU A 195 4.22 -16.60 1.49
C LEU A 195 3.18 -15.81 0.69
N SER A 196 3.50 -15.44 -0.56
CA SER A 196 2.56 -14.75 -1.45
C SER A 196 1.36 -15.63 -1.78
N ASN A 197 1.57 -16.92 -2.06
CA ASN A 197 0.50 -17.87 -2.35
C ASN A 197 -0.41 -18.10 -1.12
N ARG A 198 0.19 -18.28 0.07
CA ARG A 198 -0.53 -18.48 1.34
C ARG A 198 -1.38 -17.26 1.71
N THR A 199 -0.80 -16.06 1.64
CA THR A 199 -1.51 -14.83 2.00
C THR A 199 -2.62 -14.48 1.02
N TRP A 200 -2.41 -14.72 -0.27
CA TRP A 200 -3.46 -14.54 -1.28
C TRP A 200 -4.66 -15.45 -1.00
N SER A 201 -4.43 -16.72 -0.66
CA SER A 201 -5.52 -17.65 -0.32
C SER A 201 -6.32 -17.20 0.90
N ALA A 202 -5.67 -16.65 1.93
CA ALA A 202 -6.32 -16.30 3.19
C ALA A 202 -7.07 -14.95 3.17
N TYR A 203 -6.55 -13.95 2.45
CA TYR A 203 -7.06 -12.58 2.52
C TYR A 203 -7.70 -12.09 1.21
N GLU A 204 -7.23 -12.56 0.05
CA GLU A 204 -7.53 -11.97 -1.27
C GLU A 204 -8.38 -12.89 -2.17
N SER A 205 -8.75 -14.08 -1.66
CA SER A 205 -9.52 -15.09 -2.40
C SER A 205 -11.02 -15.09 -2.10
N GLN A 206 -11.57 -13.97 -1.60
CA GLN A 206 -13.01 -13.85 -1.38
C GLN A 206 -13.78 -13.86 -2.72
N ARG A 207 -14.99 -14.42 -2.72
CA ARG A 207 -15.89 -14.43 -3.88
C ARG A 207 -17.01 -13.42 -3.64
N PRO A 208 -17.45 -12.66 -4.66
CA PRO A 208 -18.60 -11.79 -4.53
C PRO A 208 -19.87 -12.58 -4.22
N LEU A 209 -20.75 -12.02 -3.39
CA LEU A 209 -22.04 -12.62 -3.01
C LEU A 209 -22.95 -12.97 -4.19
N THR A 210 -22.90 -12.20 -5.28
CA THR A 210 -23.88 -12.31 -6.36
C THR A 210 -23.72 -13.56 -7.22
N GLY A 211 -22.66 -14.36 -7.03
CA GLY A 211 -22.50 -15.63 -7.73
C GLY A 211 -22.61 -15.54 -9.26
N ALA A 212 -22.50 -14.34 -9.84
CA ALA A 212 -22.65 -14.13 -11.28
C ALA A 212 -21.57 -14.94 -11.96
N GLU A 213 -21.97 -16.08 -12.54
CA GLU A 213 -21.07 -16.91 -13.32
C GLU A 213 -20.58 -16.08 -14.51
N PRO A 214 -19.28 -16.16 -14.82
CA PRO A 214 -18.73 -15.44 -15.95
C PRO A 214 -19.43 -15.90 -17.23
N ASP A 215 -19.72 -14.96 -18.12
CA ASP A 215 -20.08 -15.30 -19.49
C ASP A 215 -18.84 -15.88 -20.18
N ASP A 216 -18.75 -17.21 -20.19
CA ASP A 216 -17.61 -17.94 -20.75
C ASP A 216 -17.54 -17.85 -22.29
N ASN A 217 -18.57 -17.29 -22.94
CA ASN A 217 -18.65 -17.15 -24.40
C ASN A 217 -18.41 -15.74 -24.92
N ALA A 218 -18.06 -14.77 -24.06
CA ALA A 218 -17.62 -13.47 -24.56
C ALA A 218 -16.27 -13.65 -25.30
N PRO A 219 -16.18 -13.28 -26.60
CA PRO A 219 -14.92 -13.31 -27.31
C PRO A 219 -13.88 -12.43 -26.58
N ASP A 220 -12.61 -12.84 -26.64
CA ASP A 220 -11.47 -12.02 -26.22
C ASP A 220 -11.34 -10.81 -27.19
N GLU A 221 -12.31 -9.90 -27.19
CA GLU A 221 -12.23 -8.66 -27.95
C GLU A 221 -11.35 -7.65 -27.21
N ASP A 222 -10.04 -7.84 -27.37
CA ASP A 222 -9.03 -6.78 -27.27
C ASP A 222 -9.14 -5.84 -28.50
N GLY A 223 -10.32 -5.23 -28.71
CA GLY A 223 -10.55 -4.11 -29.63
C GLY A 223 -10.30 -2.75 -28.95
N PRO A 224 -10.15 -1.63 -29.70
CA PRO A 224 -9.86 -0.33 -29.10
C PRO A 224 -10.89 0.04 -28.03
N ASP A 225 -10.41 0.66 -26.94
CA ASP A 225 -11.12 1.09 -25.72
C ASP A 225 -12.33 2.06 -25.94
N ASP A 226 -12.91 2.14 -27.14
CA ASP A 226 -13.75 3.23 -27.63
C ASP A 226 -15.28 2.98 -27.60
N LEU A 227 -15.77 1.92 -26.95
CA LEU A 227 -17.23 1.72 -26.80
C LEU A 227 -17.74 2.11 -25.40
N PRO A 228 -18.82 2.92 -25.30
CA PRO A 228 -19.48 3.22 -24.03
C PRO A 228 -20.07 1.96 -23.38
N ALA A 229 -20.23 2.02 -22.05
CA ALA A 229 -20.78 0.95 -21.23
C ALA A 229 -22.17 0.48 -21.71
N ASP A 230 -22.38 -0.84 -21.61
CA ASP A 230 -23.58 -1.68 -21.77
C ASP A 230 -24.89 -1.02 -22.28
N PRO A 231 -25.60 -1.65 -23.23
CA PRO A 231 -27.00 -1.31 -23.51
C PRO A 231 -27.85 -1.58 -22.25
N PRO A 232 -28.96 -0.85 -22.05
CA PRO A 232 -29.83 -1.08 -20.91
C PRO A 232 -30.33 -2.52 -20.93
N ILE A 233 -30.25 -3.20 -19.78
CA ILE A 233 -30.88 -4.49 -19.55
C ILE A 233 -32.38 -4.29 -19.73
N GLY A 234 -32.87 -4.62 -20.93
CA GLY A 234 -34.27 -4.55 -21.31
C GLY A 234 -35.06 -5.62 -20.54
N ARG A 235 -35.95 -5.16 -19.67
CA ARG A 235 -37.12 -5.95 -19.23
C ARG A 235 -37.93 -6.34 -20.45
N SER A 236 -38.34 -7.60 -20.48
CA SER A 236 -39.42 -8.12 -21.31
C SER A 236 -40.71 -7.31 -21.11
N GLY A 237 -41.30 -6.86 -22.23
CA GLY A 237 -42.73 -6.61 -22.45
C GLY A 237 -43.38 -5.46 -21.67
N ASP A 238 -43.51 -4.28 -22.27
CA ASP A 238 -44.78 -3.83 -22.87
C ASP A 238 -44.67 -2.38 -23.39
N LEU A 239 -45.31 -2.15 -24.54
CA LEU A 239 -45.31 -0.90 -25.31
C LEU A 239 -46.34 0.10 -24.77
N SER A 240 -45.93 1.35 -24.47
CA SER A 240 -46.62 2.56 -24.92
C SER A 240 -45.97 3.86 -24.42
N ALA A 241 -45.43 4.61 -25.39
CA ALA A 241 -45.39 6.08 -25.58
C ALA A 241 -45.23 7.08 -24.40
N GLY A 242 -44.21 7.94 -24.56
CA GLY A 242 -44.36 9.40 -24.36
C GLY A 242 -43.64 10.01 -23.15
N GLY A 243 -42.53 10.71 -23.40
CA GLY A 243 -41.92 11.61 -22.40
C GLY A 243 -40.47 11.96 -22.73
N ALA A 244 -40.23 13.19 -23.19
CA ALA A 244 -38.90 13.73 -23.41
C ALA A 244 -38.20 13.96 -22.07
N ASP A 245 -37.30 13.07 -21.67
CA ASP A 245 -36.41 13.28 -20.53
C ASP A 245 -35.00 13.61 -20.98
N ALA A 246 -34.48 14.70 -20.40
CA ALA A 246 -33.15 15.23 -20.62
C ALA A 246 -32.09 14.14 -20.51
N ALA A 247 -31.19 14.08 -21.49
CA ALA A 247 -30.09 13.13 -21.57
C ALA A 247 -29.26 13.11 -20.27
N SER A 248 -29.56 12.17 -19.38
CA SER A 248 -28.74 11.87 -18.22
C SER A 248 -27.41 11.33 -18.71
N ALA A 249 -26.35 12.14 -18.62
CA ALA A 249 -25.01 11.68 -18.88
C ALA A 249 -24.75 10.38 -18.08
N PRO A 250 -24.20 9.32 -18.69
CA PRO A 250 -24.03 8.04 -18.02
C PRO A 250 -23.21 8.24 -16.73
N VAL A 251 -23.77 7.82 -15.60
CA VAL A 251 -23.13 7.89 -14.29
C VAL A 251 -21.94 6.94 -14.29
N VAL A 252 -20.76 7.44 -14.67
CA VAL A 252 -19.51 6.66 -14.67
C VAL A 252 -19.24 6.24 -13.22
N ARG A 253 -19.34 4.94 -12.94
CA ARG A 253 -18.97 4.39 -11.63
C ARG A 253 -17.49 4.72 -11.33
N PRO A 254 -17.19 5.34 -10.17
CA PRO A 254 -15.81 5.53 -9.72
C PRO A 254 -15.04 4.21 -9.69
N ALA A 255 -13.71 4.27 -9.85
CA ALA A 255 -12.87 3.07 -9.96
C ALA A 255 -13.07 2.08 -8.80
N LEU A 256 -13.19 2.58 -7.56
CA LEU A 256 -13.40 1.80 -6.35
C LEU A 256 -14.76 1.08 -6.28
N GLY A 257 -15.75 1.54 -7.06
CA GLY A 257 -17.08 0.93 -7.18
C GLY A 257 -17.22 0.00 -8.38
N ARG A 258 -16.12 -0.34 -9.06
CA ARG A 258 -16.13 -1.26 -10.20
C ARG A 258 -16.03 -2.72 -9.71
N PRO A 259 -16.78 -3.65 -10.31
CA PRO A 259 -16.84 -5.04 -9.84
C PRO A 259 -15.49 -5.76 -9.77
N GLY A 260 -14.53 -5.45 -10.64
CA GLY A 260 -13.20 -6.09 -10.63
C GLY A 260 -12.18 -5.44 -9.69
N PHE A 261 -12.49 -4.27 -9.12
CA PHE A 261 -11.49 -3.48 -8.39
C PHE A 261 -10.93 -4.20 -7.17
N TRP A 262 -11.77 -4.92 -6.42
CA TRP A 262 -11.36 -5.65 -5.21
C TRP A 262 -11.11 -7.15 -5.46
N TYR A 263 -11.10 -7.59 -6.73
CA TYR A 263 -10.99 -9.00 -7.10
C TYR A 263 -9.88 -9.22 -8.13
N GLY A 264 -8.62 -9.10 -7.69
CA GLY A 264 -7.43 -9.09 -8.55
C GLY A 264 -6.77 -10.44 -8.87
N ARG A 265 -7.50 -11.56 -8.85
CA ARG A 265 -6.95 -12.93 -8.81
C ARG A 265 -5.92 -13.23 -9.91
N ARG A 266 -6.29 -13.02 -11.18
CA ARG A 266 -5.42 -13.33 -12.33
C ARG A 266 -4.13 -12.53 -12.34
N LEU A 267 -4.20 -11.23 -12.06
CA LEU A 267 -3.03 -10.35 -12.10
C LEU A 267 -2.00 -10.77 -11.05
N VAL A 268 -2.43 -11.00 -9.82
CA VAL A 268 -1.53 -11.38 -8.72
C VAL A 268 -0.87 -12.72 -9.02
N ALA A 269 -1.60 -13.70 -9.54
CA ALA A 269 -1.05 -14.99 -9.93
C ALA A 269 -0.01 -14.88 -11.06
N ARG A 270 -0.28 -14.07 -12.10
CA ARG A 270 0.64 -13.84 -13.20
C ARG A 270 1.91 -13.10 -12.76
N LEU A 271 1.77 -12.04 -11.97
CA LEU A 271 2.91 -11.29 -11.45
C LEU A 271 3.74 -12.18 -10.52
N ARG A 272 3.11 -12.98 -9.66
CA ARG A 272 3.81 -13.95 -8.80
C ARG A 272 4.66 -14.90 -9.65
N ALA A 273 4.09 -15.48 -10.70
CA ALA A 273 4.83 -16.36 -11.60
C ALA A 273 6.03 -15.66 -12.26
N ALA A 274 5.84 -14.44 -12.76
CA ALA A 274 6.91 -13.66 -13.41
C ALA A 274 8.04 -13.26 -12.44
N HIS A 275 7.71 -12.81 -11.23
CA HIS A 275 8.70 -12.41 -10.23
C HIS A 275 9.45 -13.63 -9.65
N THR A 276 8.77 -14.75 -9.43
CA THR A 276 9.43 -16.00 -9.03
C THR A 276 10.39 -16.49 -10.11
N ALA A 277 9.97 -16.46 -11.38
CA ALA A 277 10.85 -16.80 -12.50
C ALA A 277 12.05 -15.84 -12.61
N ALA A 278 11.84 -14.53 -12.45
CA ALA A 278 12.93 -13.54 -12.43
C ALA A 278 13.95 -13.83 -11.32
N GLY A 279 13.48 -14.21 -10.13
CA GLY A 279 14.34 -14.64 -9.03
C GLY A 279 15.21 -15.85 -9.42
N PHE A 280 14.60 -16.94 -9.89
CA PHE A 280 15.36 -18.13 -10.31
C PHE A 280 16.33 -17.84 -11.47
N LEU A 281 15.92 -17.04 -12.46
CA LEU A 281 16.79 -16.61 -13.56
C LEU A 281 17.98 -15.77 -13.08
N THR A 282 17.78 -14.94 -12.05
CA THR A 282 18.86 -14.15 -11.44
C THR A 282 19.89 -15.07 -10.80
N VAL A 283 19.45 -16.06 -10.01
CA VAL A 283 20.36 -17.06 -9.41
C VAL A 283 21.08 -17.87 -10.49
N ALA A 284 20.35 -18.32 -11.51
CA ALA A 284 20.91 -19.10 -12.61
C ALA A 284 21.97 -18.31 -13.39
N ALA A 285 21.73 -17.02 -13.63
CA ALA A 285 22.69 -16.13 -14.28
C ALA A 285 23.94 -15.91 -13.43
N SER A 286 23.81 -15.72 -12.11
CA SER A 286 24.97 -15.59 -11.21
C SER A 286 25.85 -16.84 -11.20
N VAL A 287 25.25 -18.03 -11.18
CA VAL A 287 25.96 -19.31 -11.13
C VAL A 287 26.56 -19.68 -12.50
N ALA A 288 25.76 -19.70 -13.56
CA ALA A 288 26.22 -20.10 -14.89
C ALA A 288 27.16 -19.08 -15.52
N GLY A 289 26.97 -17.79 -15.27
CA GLY A 289 27.78 -16.73 -15.86
C GLY A 289 29.25 -16.78 -15.44
N ALA A 290 29.57 -17.31 -14.25
CA ALA A 290 30.94 -17.54 -13.83
C ALA A 290 31.61 -18.69 -14.61
N ALA A 291 30.91 -19.82 -14.71
CA ALA A 291 31.39 -21.00 -15.43
C ALA A 291 31.51 -20.74 -16.95
N ALA A 292 30.52 -20.09 -17.57
CA ALA A 292 30.51 -19.78 -19.00
C ALA A 292 31.65 -18.83 -19.41
N ARG A 293 32.06 -17.91 -18.54
CA ARG A 293 33.21 -17.04 -18.79
C ARG A 293 34.54 -17.75 -18.71
N HIS A 294 34.69 -18.65 -17.74
CA HIS A 294 35.87 -19.49 -17.65
C HIS A 294 36.00 -20.38 -18.90
N ASP A 295 34.91 -21.05 -19.30
CA ASP A 295 34.91 -21.95 -20.45
C ASP A 295 35.23 -21.22 -21.78
N ARG A 296 34.78 -19.96 -21.92
CA ARG A 296 35.15 -19.09 -23.05
C ARG A 296 36.63 -18.76 -23.10
N ALA A 297 37.30 -18.64 -21.96
CA ALA A 297 38.72 -18.29 -21.89
C ALA A 297 39.65 -19.49 -22.18
N VAL A 298 39.19 -20.72 -21.90
CA VAL A 298 40.03 -21.94 -21.91
C VAL A 298 39.92 -22.74 -23.23
N SER A 299 39.23 -22.24 -24.26
CA SER A 299 39.25 -22.76 -25.65
C SER A 299 38.84 -24.24 -25.82
N GLY A 300 37.75 -24.67 -25.16
CA GLY A 300 37.10 -25.97 -25.42
C GLY A 300 35.74 -25.81 -26.12
N PRO A 301 35.47 -26.47 -27.27
CA PRO A 301 34.29 -26.16 -28.09
C PRO A 301 32.96 -26.58 -27.44
N VAL A 302 32.93 -27.66 -26.65
CA VAL A 302 31.69 -28.18 -26.04
C VAL A 302 31.25 -27.37 -24.82
N PRO A 303 32.11 -27.09 -23.80
CA PRO A 303 31.70 -26.30 -22.65
C PRO A 303 31.33 -24.86 -23.00
N ASP A 304 32.02 -24.26 -23.99
CA ASP A 304 31.68 -22.93 -24.51
C ASP A 304 30.29 -22.91 -25.18
N LEU A 305 30.00 -23.87 -26.06
CA LEU A 305 28.68 -23.98 -26.70
C LEU A 305 27.56 -24.12 -25.66
N LEU A 306 27.75 -24.99 -24.66
CA LEU A 306 26.78 -25.17 -23.57
C LEU A 306 26.59 -23.88 -22.76
N GLY A 307 27.67 -23.17 -22.43
CA GLY A 307 27.62 -21.87 -21.75
C GLY A 307 26.80 -20.84 -22.54
N ARG A 308 27.06 -20.70 -23.84
CA ARG A 308 26.31 -19.79 -24.73
C ARG A 308 24.83 -20.16 -24.85
N LEU A 309 24.50 -21.45 -24.93
CA LEU A 309 23.12 -21.92 -24.97
C LEU A 309 22.37 -21.58 -23.67
N ILE A 310 23.01 -21.79 -22.51
CA ILE A 310 22.44 -21.41 -21.21
C ILE A 310 22.23 -19.89 -21.14
N GLU A 311 23.23 -19.09 -21.53
CA GLU A 311 23.12 -17.63 -21.58
C GLU A 311 21.96 -17.17 -22.51
N ALA A 312 21.81 -17.77 -23.70
CA ALA A 312 20.71 -17.49 -24.60
C ALA A 312 19.34 -17.83 -24.00
N MET A 313 19.22 -18.97 -23.31
CA MET A 313 18.00 -19.36 -22.61
C MET A 313 17.67 -18.44 -21.43
N LEU A 314 18.68 -17.92 -20.72
CA LEU A 314 18.50 -16.93 -19.66
C LEU A 314 17.99 -15.60 -20.23
N VAL A 315 18.53 -15.15 -21.36
CA VAL A 315 18.04 -13.94 -22.07
C VAL A 315 16.60 -14.14 -22.53
N LEU A 316 16.29 -15.27 -23.17
CA LEU A 316 14.92 -15.58 -23.61
C LEU A 316 13.94 -15.62 -22.43
N GLY A 317 14.30 -16.30 -21.33
CA GLY A 317 13.49 -16.34 -20.11
C GLY A 317 13.24 -14.94 -19.54
N THR A 318 14.27 -14.08 -19.53
CA THR A 318 14.16 -12.69 -19.09
C THR A 318 13.23 -11.88 -19.99
N LEU A 319 13.32 -12.03 -21.31
CA LEU A 319 12.42 -11.38 -22.26
C LEU A 319 10.97 -11.82 -22.07
N VAL A 320 10.73 -13.11 -21.83
CA VAL A 320 9.40 -13.64 -21.50
C VAL A 320 8.86 -13.02 -20.21
N VAL A 321 9.68 -12.94 -19.15
CA VAL A 321 9.29 -12.27 -17.90
C VAL A 321 8.92 -10.81 -18.14
N LEU A 322 9.76 -10.05 -18.85
CA LEU A 322 9.50 -8.65 -19.18
C LEU A 322 8.20 -8.48 -19.98
N TRP A 323 7.95 -9.37 -20.94
CA TRP A 323 6.71 -9.41 -21.70
C TRP A 323 5.50 -9.72 -20.80
N VAL A 324 5.57 -10.72 -19.92
CA VAL A 324 4.47 -11.07 -19.00
C VAL A 324 4.12 -9.90 -18.07
N VAL A 325 5.14 -9.19 -17.57
CA VAL A 325 4.98 -8.03 -16.67
C VAL A 325 4.41 -6.81 -17.41
N SER A 326 4.79 -6.61 -18.68
CA SER A 326 4.43 -5.42 -19.46
C SER A 326 3.15 -5.57 -20.28
N ARG A 327 2.81 -6.79 -20.73
CA ARG A 327 1.75 -7.02 -21.72
C ARG A 327 0.36 -6.68 -21.19
N ARG A 328 0.02 -7.04 -19.95
CA ARG A 328 -1.37 -6.92 -19.45
C ARG A 328 -1.45 -6.16 -18.13
N GLY A 329 -2.49 -5.32 -18.02
CA GLY A 329 -2.82 -4.53 -16.84
C GLY A 329 -3.69 -5.24 -15.81
N ARG A 330 -4.10 -4.50 -14.77
CA ARG A 330 -5.24 -4.87 -13.91
C ARG A 330 -6.52 -4.49 -14.66
N SER A 331 -7.49 -5.40 -14.77
CA SER A 331 -8.85 -5.03 -15.18
C SER A 331 -9.65 -4.65 -13.94
N GLU A 332 -10.18 -3.44 -13.90
CA GLU A 332 -11.06 -2.98 -12.82
C GLU A 332 -12.54 -3.20 -13.16
N ARG A 333 -12.88 -3.28 -14.45
CA ARG A 333 -14.29 -3.26 -14.92
C ARG A 333 -15.00 -4.58 -14.72
N ARG A 334 -14.31 -5.72 -14.88
CA ARG A 334 -14.87 -7.07 -14.82
C ARG A 334 -14.10 -7.92 -13.82
N ILE A 335 -14.78 -8.90 -13.23
CA ILE A 335 -14.14 -9.91 -12.37
C ILE A 335 -13.39 -10.86 -13.30
N ASP A 336 -12.07 -10.94 -13.15
CA ASP A 336 -11.23 -11.77 -14.02
C ASP A 336 -10.82 -13.08 -13.32
N ASN A 337 -11.57 -14.14 -13.63
CA ASN A 337 -11.36 -15.49 -13.11
C ASN A 337 -10.58 -16.40 -14.08
N ARG A 338 -10.31 -15.97 -15.32
CA ARG A 338 -9.58 -16.78 -16.31
C ARG A 338 -8.09 -16.75 -15.98
N LEU A 339 -7.55 -17.88 -15.51
CA LEU A 339 -6.12 -18.00 -15.24
C LEU A 339 -5.37 -18.32 -16.54
N ASP A 340 -4.30 -17.58 -16.83
CA ASP A 340 -3.33 -17.92 -17.89
C ASP A 340 -2.54 -19.16 -17.43
N ARG A 341 -3.18 -20.34 -17.44
CA ARG A 341 -2.71 -21.55 -16.76
C ARG A 341 -1.29 -21.90 -17.18
N ALA A 342 -0.99 -21.85 -18.48
CA ALA A 342 0.34 -22.08 -19.03
C ALA A 342 1.40 -21.12 -18.45
N VAL A 343 1.13 -19.81 -18.38
CA VAL A 343 2.09 -18.84 -17.82
C VAL A 343 2.27 -19.06 -16.32
N ILE A 344 1.17 -19.31 -15.60
CA ILE A 344 1.20 -19.42 -14.14
C ILE A 344 1.90 -20.70 -13.69
N SER A 345 1.68 -21.83 -14.38
CA SER A 345 2.28 -23.12 -14.01
C SER A 345 3.64 -23.36 -14.65
N CYS A 346 3.82 -23.03 -15.94
CA CYS A 346 5.03 -23.42 -16.68
C CYS A 346 6.18 -22.44 -16.50
N LEU A 347 5.94 -21.13 -16.37
CA LEU A 347 7.03 -20.14 -16.33
C LEU A 347 7.96 -20.30 -15.11
N PRO A 348 7.46 -20.41 -13.86
CA PRO A 348 8.33 -20.65 -12.70
C PRO A 348 9.02 -22.01 -12.77
N GLY A 349 8.32 -23.04 -13.25
CA GLY A 349 8.87 -24.38 -13.42
C GLY A 349 10.01 -24.43 -14.45
N ALA A 350 9.85 -23.76 -15.60
CA ALA A 350 10.88 -23.66 -16.62
C ALA A 350 12.10 -22.87 -16.13
N ALA A 351 11.89 -21.77 -15.40
CA ALA A 351 12.99 -21.00 -14.79
C ALA A 351 13.74 -21.82 -13.73
N LEU A 352 13.02 -22.60 -12.91
CA LEU A 352 13.64 -23.52 -11.95
C LEU A 352 14.41 -24.65 -12.64
N ALA A 353 13.87 -25.23 -13.71
CA ALA A 353 14.56 -26.25 -14.50
C ALA A 353 15.85 -25.69 -15.13
N LEU A 354 15.79 -24.47 -15.68
CA LEU A 354 16.98 -23.79 -16.20
C LEU A 354 18.01 -23.49 -15.10
N LEU A 355 17.57 -23.14 -13.90
CA LEU A 355 18.44 -23.00 -12.73
C LEU A 355 19.12 -24.34 -12.37
N VAL A 356 18.39 -25.45 -12.36
CA VAL A 356 18.98 -26.78 -12.13
C VAL A 356 20.02 -27.11 -13.19
N VAL A 357 19.74 -26.84 -14.46
CA VAL A 357 20.71 -27.01 -15.56
C VAL A 357 21.95 -26.13 -15.35
N ALA A 358 21.77 -24.86 -14.98
CA ALA A 358 22.86 -23.93 -14.67
C ALA A 358 23.74 -24.43 -13.50
N VAL A 359 23.12 -24.96 -12.45
CA VAL A 359 23.81 -25.54 -11.28
C VAL A 359 24.60 -26.78 -11.67
N VAL A 360 24.02 -27.69 -12.45
CA VAL A 360 24.71 -28.90 -12.95
C VAL A 360 25.89 -28.51 -13.85
N TYR A 361 25.68 -27.56 -14.75
CA TYR A 361 26.73 -27.04 -15.63
C TYR A 361 27.88 -26.39 -14.85
N ALA A 362 27.58 -25.60 -13.82
CA ALA A 362 28.61 -25.01 -12.96
C ALA A 362 29.34 -26.07 -12.13
N ALA A 363 28.63 -27.09 -11.60
CA ALA A 363 29.21 -28.17 -10.80
C ALA A 363 30.07 -29.16 -11.61
N TRP A 364 29.99 -29.12 -12.95
CA TRP A 364 30.84 -29.90 -13.85
C TRP A 364 32.31 -29.67 -13.51
N SER A 365 33.06 -30.77 -13.37
CA SER A 365 34.43 -30.70 -12.91
C SER A 365 35.34 -29.98 -13.90
N ARG A 366 36.03 -28.93 -13.42
CA ARG A 366 37.00 -28.14 -14.19
C ARG A 366 38.32 -28.13 -13.43
N PRO A 367 39.21 -29.11 -13.68
CA PRO A 367 40.53 -29.15 -13.05
C PRO A 367 41.31 -27.87 -13.34
N GLY A 368 41.96 -27.30 -12.33
CA GLY A 368 42.74 -26.07 -12.47
C GLY A 368 41.95 -24.76 -12.40
N TRP A 369 40.61 -24.80 -12.32
CA TRP A 369 39.82 -23.59 -12.10
C TRP A 369 39.96 -23.09 -10.65
N VAL A 370 40.52 -21.90 -10.49
CA VAL A 370 40.68 -21.20 -9.20
C VAL A 370 39.79 -19.95 -9.19
N SER A 371 39.14 -19.69 -8.06
CA SER A 371 38.41 -18.44 -7.81
C SER A 371 39.41 -17.35 -7.43
N ALA A 372 39.39 -16.24 -8.16
CA ALA A 372 40.21 -15.06 -7.90
C ALA A 372 39.36 -13.80 -8.06
N GLY A 373 39.67 -12.78 -7.25
CA GLY A 373 38.93 -11.53 -7.18
C GLY A 373 37.47 -11.70 -6.77
N SER A 374 36.66 -10.67 -6.99
CA SER A 374 35.20 -10.73 -6.85
C SER A 374 34.53 -11.49 -8.01
N LEU A 375 33.43 -12.16 -7.69
CA LEU A 375 32.49 -12.62 -8.70
C LEU A 375 31.99 -11.38 -9.45
N PRO A 376 31.85 -11.41 -10.79
CA PRO A 376 31.50 -10.19 -11.52
C PRO A 376 30.01 -9.80 -11.40
N GLY A 377 29.59 -9.40 -10.20
CA GLY A 377 28.27 -8.89 -9.85
C GLY A 377 28.15 -7.38 -10.04
N ASP A 378 29.26 -6.64 -10.10
CA ASP A 378 29.28 -5.18 -10.19
C ASP A 378 28.50 -4.63 -11.39
N VAL A 379 28.59 -5.26 -12.56
CA VAL A 379 27.79 -4.89 -13.74
C VAL A 379 26.28 -5.00 -13.45
N THR A 380 25.85 -6.01 -12.68
CA THR A 380 24.44 -6.23 -12.36
C THR A 380 23.90 -5.10 -11.48
N PHE A 381 24.59 -4.74 -10.40
CA PHE A 381 24.16 -3.66 -9.52
C PHE A 381 24.20 -2.29 -10.21
N ARG A 382 25.18 -2.05 -11.10
CA ARG A 382 25.22 -0.85 -11.94
C ARG A 382 24.03 -0.77 -12.89
N VAL A 383 23.76 -1.82 -13.66
CA VAL A 383 22.62 -1.88 -14.60
C VAL A 383 21.30 -1.72 -13.86
N LEU A 384 21.13 -2.36 -12.69
CA LEU A 384 19.94 -2.20 -11.87
C LEU A 384 19.76 -0.76 -11.39
N THR A 385 20.81 -0.13 -10.85
CA THR A 385 20.74 1.23 -10.31
C THR A 385 20.41 2.25 -11.41
N VAL A 386 21.11 2.19 -12.55
CA VAL A 386 20.85 3.05 -13.71
C VAL A 386 19.44 2.80 -14.27
N GLY A 387 19.07 1.53 -14.42
CA GLY A 387 17.75 1.14 -14.92
C GLY A 387 16.62 1.64 -14.01
N GLN A 388 16.77 1.53 -12.69
CA GLN A 388 15.82 2.07 -11.72
C GLN A 388 15.70 3.59 -11.82
N GLY A 389 16.82 4.32 -11.89
CA GLY A 389 16.81 5.77 -12.09
C GLY A 389 16.10 6.18 -13.38
N ALA A 390 16.42 5.52 -14.49
CA ALA A 390 15.79 5.76 -15.79
C ALA A 390 14.27 5.46 -15.77
N LEU A 391 13.86 4.36 -15.15
CA LEU A 391 12.45 4.01 -14.99
C LEU A 391 11.69 5.02 -14.12
N VAL A 392 12.29 5.51 -13.03
CA VAL A 392 11.69 6.54 -12.17
C VAL A 392 11.54 7.87 -12.93
N VAL A 393 12.56 8.27 -13.71
CA VAL A 393 12.48 9.47 -14.56
C VAL A 393 11.40 9.32 -15.63
N ALA A 394 11.33 8.18 -16.32
CA ALA A 394 10.29 7.90 -17.31
C ALA A 394 8.88 7.92 -16.67
N LEU A 395 8.74 7.33 -15.48
CA LEU A 395 7.51 7.38 -14.69
C LEU A 395 7.13 8.83 -14.32
N ALA A 396 8.10 9.66 -13.93
CA ALA A 396 7.90 11.08 -13.62
C ALA A 396 7.42 11.86 -14.85
N VAL A 397 7.99 11.62 -16.03
CA VAL A 397 7.54 12.25 -17.28
C VAL A 397 6.09 11.89 -17.59
N VAL A 398 5.73 10.61 -17.48
CA VAL A 398 4.33 10.16 -17.70
C VAL A 398 3.39 10.77 -16.66
N ALA A 399 3.79 10.79 -15.39
CA ALA A 399 2.99 11.36 -14.31
C ALA A 399 2.74 12.86 -14.51
N LEU A 400 3.77 13.63 -14.86
CA LEU A 400 3.64 15.05 -15.20
C LEU A 400 2.76 15.26 -16.43
N GLY A 401 2.88 14.40 -17.44
CA GLY A 401 2.03 14.43 -18.62
C GLY A 401 0.55 14.22 -18.29
N LEU A 402 0.23 13.30 -17.39
CA LEU A 402 -1.12 13.08 -16.88
C LEU A 402 -1.61 14.29 -16.06
N TYR A 403 -0.80 14.78 -15.13
CA TYR A 403 -1.16 15.91 -14.27
C TYR A 403 -1.40 17.20 -15.06
N ARG A 404 -0.53 17.56 -16.00
CA ARG A 404 -0.67 18.78 -16.81
C ARG A 404 -1.96 18.80 -17.64
N ARG A 405 -2.53 17.64 -17.95
CA ARG A 405 -3.76 17.53 -18.75
C ARG A 405 -5.03 17.61 -17.90
N THR A 406 -4.98 17.10 -16.67
CA THR A 406 -6.09 17.17 -15.71
C THR A 406 -5.54 17.61 -14.35
N PRO A 407 -5.17 18.89 -14.22
CA PRO A 407 -4.54 19.40 -13.01
C PRO A 407 -5.57 19.43 -11.89
N GLU A 408 -5.22 18.79 -10.77
CA GLU A 408 -5.97 18.83 -9.52
C GLU A 408 -5.07 19.49 -8.47
N PRO A 409 -5.35 20.75 -8.05
CA PRO A 409 -4.41 21.60 -7.29
C PRO A 409 -3.86 20.99 -6.00
N ARG A 410 -4.61 20.09 -5.38
CA ARG A 410 -4.25 19.46 -4.10
C ARG A 410 -3.49 18.14 -4.27
N THR A 411 -3.30 17.68 -5.52
CA THR A 411 -2.49 16.50 -5.82
C THR A 411 -1.06 16.71 -5.33
N VAL A 412 -0.51 15.72 -4.66
CA VAL A 412 0.85 15.75 -4.15
C VAL A 412 1.87 15.99 -5.26
N LEU A 413 2.79 16.93 -5.01
CA LEU A 413 3.95 17.24 -5.86
C LEU A 413 3.58 17.38 -7.35
N TYR A 414 2.43 17.98 -7.64
CA TYR A 414 1.96 18.18 -9.02
C TYR A 414 1.92 16.88 -9.84
N GLY A 415 1.50 15.78 -9.19
CA GLY A 415 1.40 14.45 -9.79
C GLY A 415 2.64 13.57 -9.62
N LEU A 416 3.74 14.09 -9.06
CA LEU A 416 4.99 13.34 -8.86
C LEU A 416 4.99 12.44 -7.60
N GLY A 417 3.88 12.34 -6.88
CA GLY A 417 3.78 11.49 -5.69
C GLY A 417 4.19 10.04 -5.94
N GLY A 418 3.66 9.41 -7.00
CA GLY A 418 4.03 8.03 -7.36
C GLY A 418 5.50 7.84 -7.73
N PRO A 419 6.09 8.64 -8.65
CA PRO A 419 7.53 8.61 -8.91
C PRO A 419 8.39 8.80 -7.65
N ALA A 420 8.03 9.73 -6.76
CA ALA A 420 8.77 9.97 -5.53
C ALA A 420 8.73 8.76 -4.57
N VAL A 421 7.57 8.12 -4.45
CA VAL A 421 7.42 6.89 -3.66
C VAL A 421 8.12 5.70 -4.33
N ALA A 422 8.13 5.60 -5.66
CA ALA A 422 8.89 4.59 -6.37
C ALA A 422 10.41 4.76 -6.15
N MET A 423 10.91 6.00 -6.16
CA MET A 423 12.31 6.31 -5.82
C MET A 423 12.63 5.93 -4.37
N LEU A 424 11.73 6.22 -3.43
CA LEU A 424 11.88 5.79 -2.04
C LEU A 424 11.95 4.25 -1.93
N ALA A 425 11.16 3.51 -2.70
CA ALA A 425 11.24 2.05 -2.74
C ALA A 425 12.60 1.57 -3.26
N CYS A 426 13.13 2.17 -4.33
CA CYS A 426 14.48 1.89 -4.83
C CYS A 426 15.56 2.20 -3.78
N ALA A 427 15.47 3.35 -3.11
CA ALA A 427 16.39 3.74 -2.06
C ALA A 427 16.39 2.77 -0.87
N LEU A 428 15.20 2.41 -0.37
CA LEU A 428 15.06 1.42 0.70
C LEU A 428 15.62 0.05 0.27
N GLY A 429 15.29 -0.39 -0.95
CA GLY A 429 15.81 -1.65 -1.50
C GLY A 429 17.34 -1.66 -1.61
N GLY A 430 17.94 -0.55 -2.09
CA GLY A 430 19.38 -0.37 -2.23
C GLY A 430 20.09 -0.36 -0.87
N VAL A 431 19.59 0.44 0.09
CA VAL A 431 20.17 0.51 1.44
C VAL A 431 20.10 -0.83 2.17
N MET A 432 18.96 -1.54 2.06
CA MET A 432 18.82 -2.86 2.70
C MET A 432 19.72 -3.91 2.05
N SER A 433 19.81 -3.92 0.72
CA SER A 433 20.63 -4.87 -0.04
C SER A 433 22.12 -4.62 0.16
N GLY A 434 22.57 -3.37 -0.04
CA GLY A 434 23.96 -2.97 0.15
C GLY A 434 24.42 -3.09 1.59
N GLY A 435 23.54 -2.76 2.55
CA GLY A 435 23.83 -2.88 3.97
C GLY A 435 24.09 -4.29 4.45
N VAL A 436 23.29 -5.26 3.99
CA VAL A 436 23.50 -6.66 4.34
C VAL A 436 24.79 -7.18 3.71
N ALA A 437 25.05 -6.86 2.43
CA ALA A 437 26.27 -7.27 1.75
C ALA A 437 27.53 -6.70 2.45
N GLN A 438 27.53 -5.40 2.76
CA GLN A 438 28.62 -4.74 3.49
C GLN A 438 28.84 -5.36 4.88
N ARG A 439 27.77 -5.57 5.66
CA ARG A 439 27.89 -6.16 7.01
C ARG A 439 28.41 -7.59 6.99
N VAL A 440 28.02 -8.39 6.01
CA VAL A 440 28.58 -9.74 5.86
C VAL A 440 30.04 -9.67 5.44
N ALA A 441 30.40 -8.77 4.52
CA ALA A 441 31.80 -8.56 4.13
C ALA A 441 32.66 -8.14 5.32
N ASP A 442 32.24 -7.14 6.11
CA ASP A 442 32.95 -6.69 7.32
C ASP A 442 33.16 -7.85 8.30
N TRP A 443 32.12 -8.69 8.50
CA TRP A 443 32.20 -9.85 9.39
C TRP A 443 33.16 -10.94 8.88
N LEU A 444 33.22 -11.14 7.56
CA LEU A 444 34.16 -12.08 6.93
C LEU A 444 35.60 -11.54 6.89
N ASP A 445 35.78 -10.23 6.79
CA ASP A 445 37.10 -9.59 6.70
C ASP A 445 37.74 -9.37 8.09
N GLY A 446 36.93 -9.16 9.15
CA GLY A 446 37.41 -9.04 10.52
C GLY A 446 37.71 -7.60 10.93
N SER A 447 38.97 -7.28 11.25
CA SER A 447 39.41 -5.92 11.60
C SER A 447 39.68 -5.03 10.39
N GLY A 448 39.72 -5.59 9.18
CA GLY A 448 39.85 -4.86 7.93
C GLY A 448 38.57 -4.13 7.55
N THR A 449 38.69 -2.99 6.86
CA THR A 449 37.59 -2.39 6.11
C THR A 449 37.68 -2.94 4.67
N PRO A 450 36.70 -3.74 4.20
CA PRO A 450 36.78 -4.38 2.89
C PRO A 450 37.06 -3.36 1.77
N GLY A 451 37.99 -3.68 0.87
CA GLY A 451 38.35 -2.84 -0.28
C GLY A 451 39.37 -1.71 -0.02
N MET A 452 39.91 -1.57 1.20
CA MET A 452 40.96 -0.57 1.53
C MET A 452 42.40 -1.14 1.45
N GLY A 453 42.57 -2.35 0.93
CA GLY A 453 43.81 -2.81 0.25
C GLY A 453 45.08 -3.08 1.08
N ARG A 454 45.14 -2.77 2.39
CA ARG A 454 46.37 -3.03 3.19
C ARG A 454 46.25 -4.12 4.26
N GLU A 455 45.05 -4.45 4.72
CA GLU A 455 44.82 -5.50 5.75
C GLU A 455 43.60 -6.41 5.45
N SER A 456 42.93 -6.23 4.30
CA SER A 456 41.74 -7.00 3.93
C SER A 456 42.09 -8.37 3.35
N VAL A 457 41.42 -9.42 3.84
CA VAL A 457 41.54 -10.82 3.42
C VAL A 457 40.68 -11.11 2.18
N ILE A 458 39.64 -10.31 1.94
CA ILE A 458 38.76 -10.40 0.76
C ILE A 458 38.62 -9.03 0.07
N ASP A 459 38.31 -9.03 -1.23
CA ASP A 459 38.09 -7.80 -2.00
C ASP A 459 36.84 -7.04 -1.52
N GLY A 460 35.83 -7.78 -1.06
CA GLY A 460 34.57 -7.23 -0.56
C GLY A 460 33.50 -7.07 -1.64
N PRO A 461 32.40 -6.35 -1.32
CA PRO A 461 31.26 -6.20 -2.21
C PRO A 461 31.52 -5.15 -3.32
N PRO A 462 30.68 -5.07 -4.37
CA PRO A 462 30.81 -4.09 -5.44
C PRO A 462 30.98 -2.65 -4.93
N VAL A 463 31.95 -1.95 -5.50
CA VAL A 463 32.34 -0.57 -5.17
C VAL A 463 31.14 0.39 -5.15
N LEU A 464 30.18 0.19 -6.06
CA LEU A 464 28.95 0.98 -6.11
C LEU A 464 28.19 1.00 -4.77
N LEU A 465 28.17 -0.11 -4.03
CA LEU A 465 27.45 -0.19 -2.75
C LEU A 465 28.09 0.71 -1.69
N SER A 466 29.43 0.85 -1.71
CA SER A 466 30.17 1.78 -0.85
C SER A 466 29.88 3.24 -1.19
N TRP A 467 29.79 3.57 -2.48
CA TRP A 467 29.34 4.90 -2.93
C TRP A 467 27.87 5.19 -2.54
N GLN A 468 26.99 4.19 -2.58
CA GLN A 468 25.61 4.37 -2.13
C GLN A 468 25.49 4.56 -0.61
N ALA A 469 26.35 3.90 0.17
CA ALA A 469 26.37 4.08 1.62
C ALA A 469 26.82 5.49 2.02
N SER A 470 27.81 6.08 1.32
CA SER A 470 28.31 7.44 1.61
C SER A 470 27.30 8.56 1.31
N VAL A 471 26.25 8.28 0.54
CA VAL A 471 25.14 9.21 0.29
C VAL A 471 24.30 9.48 1.55
N ILE A 472 24.22 8.52 2.48
CA ILE A 472 23.30 8.61 3.64
C ILE A 472 23.65 9.78 4.57
N PRO A 473 24.89 9.94 5.06
CA PRO A 473 25.24 11.08 5.92
C PRO A 473 25.03 12.42 5.21
N VAL A 474 25.39 12.51 3.92
CA VAL A 474 25.19 13.72 3.10
C VAL A 474 23.71 14.08 3.02
N LEU A 475 22.85 13.10 2.75
CA LEU A 475 21.41 13.29 2.72
C LEU A 475 20.87 13.79 4.06
N LEU A 476 21.31 13.23 5.19
CA LEU A 476 20.84 13.67 6.51
C LEU A 476 21.23 15.11 6.83
N VAL A 477 22.46 15.52 6.49
CA VAL A 477 22.90 16.91 6.66
C VAL A 477 22.02 17.85 5.82
N LEU A 478 21.72 17.47 4.56
CA LEU A 478 20.82 18.24 3.69
C LEU A 478 19.39 18.37 4.26
N LEU A 479 18.94 17.41 5.07
CA LEU A 479 17.61 17.43 5.70
C LEU A 479 17.53 18.26 6.99
N LEU A 480 18.66 18.68 7.58
CA LEU A 480 18.66 19.53 8.78
C LEU A 480 18.04 20.91 8.50
N VAL A 481 18.35 21.51 7.35
CA VAL A 481 17.82 22.83 6.93
C VAL A 481 16.29 22.82 6.80
N PRO A 482 15.65 21.95 6.00
CA PRO A 482 14.20 21.93 5.89
C PRO A 482 13.52 21.55 7.22
N ALA A 483 14.14 20.69 8.04
CA ALA A 483 13.63 20.38 9.38
C ALA A 483 13.62 21.61 10.29
N ALA A 484 14.71 22.40 10.31
CA ALA A 484 14.79 23.66 11.05
C ALA A 484 13.74 24.67 10.56
N VAL A 485 13.59 24.83 9.24
CA VAL A 485 12.58 25.72 8.63
C VAL A 485 11.17 25.32 9.05
N LEU A 486 10.83 24.03 9.01
CA LEU A 486 9.52 23.55 9.43
C LEU A 486 9.30 23.70 10.94
N GLY A 487 10.33 23.50 11.75
CA GLY A 487 10.30 23.75 13.20
C GLY A 487 9.99 25.22 13.52
N VAL A 488 10.72 26.14 12.89
CA VAL A 488 10.50 27.59 13.04
C VAL A 488 9.10 28.01 12.56
N ARG A 489 8.68 27.54 11.38
CA ARG A 489 7.33 27.84 10.85
C ARG A 489 6.22 27.33 11.77
N THR A 490 6.36 26.12 12.32
CA THR A 490 5.39 25.54 13.26
C THR A 490 5.34 26.35 14.55
N TRP A 491 6.50 26.78 15.07
CA TRP A 491 6.58 27.63 16.25
C TRP A 491 5.93 29.00 16.03
N LEU A 492 6.19 29.65 14.89
CA LEU A 492 5.56 30.93 14.53
C LEU A 492 4.04 30.77 14.36
N ALA A 493 3.59 29.69 13.72
CA ALA A 493 2.16 29.40 13.57
C ALA A 493 1.47 29.19 14.92
N ALA A 494 2.12 28.46 15.85
CA ALA A 494 1.59 28.28 17.20
C ALA A 494 1.45 29.62 17.95
N ARG A 495 2.41 30.54 17.80
CA ARG A 495 2.30 31.89 18.37
C ARG A 495 1.16 32.68 17.77
N ALA A 496 0.96 32.63 16.45
CA ALA A 496 -0.13 33.33 15.77
C ALA A 496 -1.53 32.76 16.08
N LEU A 497 -1.61 31.49 16.47
CA LEU A 497 -2.88 30.84 16.83
C LEU A 497 -3.34 31.13 18.27
N GLY A 498 -2.45 31.54 19.17
CA GLY A 498 -2.77 31.82 20.59
C GLY A 498 -3.99 32.74 20.76
N PRO A 499 -3.96 33.98 20.21
CA PRO A 499 -5.08 34.91 20.34
C PRO A 499 -6.40 34.40 19.76
N LYS A 500 -6.34 33.56 18.70
CA LYS A 500 -7.53 32.96 18.09
C LYS A 500 -8.15 31.89 18.98
N VAL A 501 -7.32 31.12 19.68
CA VAL A 501 -7.78 30.14 20.68
C VAL A 501 -8.46 30.87 21.84
N ASP A 502 -7.85 31.94 22.37
CA ASP A 502 -8.46 32.72 23.45
C ASP A 502 -9.84 33.27 23.05
N GLN A 503 -9.95 33.82 21.84
CA GLN A 503 -11.21 34.32 21.30
C GLN A 503 -12.27 33.22 21.14
N GLU A 504 -11.86 32.04 20.64
CA GLU A 504 -12.77 30.91 20.42
C GLU A 504 -13.36 30.36 21.73
N TYR A 505 -12.59 30.35 22.82
CA TYR A 505 -13.04 29.86 24.13
C TYR A 505 -13.68 30.95 25.01
N GLY A 506 -13.51 32.23 24.66
CA GLY A 506 -14.23 33.35 25.29
C GLY A 506 -14.00 33.50 26.80
N GLN A 507 -12.87 33.02 27.31
CA GLN A 507 -12.57 33.05 28.75
C GLN A 507 -12.26 34.47 29.22
N LYS A 508 -12.83 34.88 30.35
CA LYS A 508 -12.59 36.21 30.95
C LYS A 508 -11.12 36.41 31.34
N VAL A 509 -10.47 35.35 31.83
CA VAL A 509 -9.04 35.30 32.14
C VAL A 509 -8.47 34.02 31.52
N PRO A 510 -7.86 34.07 30.33
CA PRO A 510 -7.30 32.90 29.68
C PRO A 510 -6.07 32.37 30.43
N ASP A 511 -6.00 31.06 30.62
CA ASP A 511 -4.77 30.38 31.04
C ASP A 511 -3.77 30.30 29.88
N GLU A 512 -2.70 31.09 29.94
CA GLU A 512 -1.68 31.14 28.87
C GLU A 512 -1.05 29.78 28.56
N ALA A 513 -0.82 28.93 29.58
CA ALA A 513 -0.19 27.63 29.38
C ALA A 513 -1.12 26.72 28.58
N ARG A 514 -2.42 26.77 28.90
CA ARG A 514 -3.46 26.00 28.22
C ARG A 514 -3.69 26.46 26.79
N THR A 515 -3.80 27.76 26.55
CA THR A 515 -3.89 28.31 25.19
C THR A 515 -2.68 27.93 24.35
N ARG A 516 -1.47 28.03 24.92
CA ARG A 516 -0.23 27.63 24.23
C ARG A 516 -0.21 26.14 23.90
N GLN A 517 -0.73 25.28 24.77
CA GLN A 517 -0.85 23.84 24.53
C GLN A 517 -1.78 23.55 23.34
N ILE A 518 -2.98 24.15 23.31
CA ILE A 518 -3.96 23.97 22.24
C ILE A 518 -3.42 24.54 20.92
N ALA A 519 -2.85 25.74 20.94
CA ALA A 519 -2.28 26.39 19.75
C ALA A 519 -1.09 25.61 19.18
N ARG A 520 -0.20 25.08 20.03
CA ARG A 520 0.88 24.17 19.60
C ARG A 520 0.32 22.91 18.97
N THR A 521 -0.70 22.30 19.56
CA THR A 521 -1.32 21.07 19.03
C THR A 521 -1.95 21.30 17.66
N ARG A 522 -2.64 22.43 17.45
CA ARG A 522 -3.17 22.82 16.13
C ARG A 522 -2.06 23.07 15.11
N ALA A 523 -0.98 23.74 15.52
CA ALA A 523 0.16 24.01 14.64
C ALA A 523 0.92 22.74 14.25
N THR A 524 1.17 21.83 15.20
CA THR A 524 1.81 20.53 14.91
C THR A 524 0.90 19.63 14.08
N ALA A 525 -0.41 19.67 14.31
CA ALA A 525 -1.38 18.97 13.47
C ALA A 525 -1.32 19.44 12.01
N ALA A 526 -1.05 20.73 11.74
CA ALA A 526 -0.87 21.25 10.38
C ALA A 526 0.47 20.84 9.73
N LEU A 527 1.48 20.43 10.52
CA LEU A 527 2.79 20.03 9.98
C LEU A 527 2.69 18.81 9.05
N THR A 528 1.74 17.90 9.29
CA THR A 528 1.51 16.73 8.44
C THR A 528 1.20 17.11 7.00
N ASP A 529 0.68 18.32 6.75
CA ASP A 529 0.41 18.81 5.39
C ASP A 529 1.70 19.11 4.59
N SER A 530 2.84 19.26 5.26
CA SER A 530 4.16 19.52 4.67
C SER A 530 4.93 18.24 4.30
N ALA A 531 4.50 17.07 4.79
CA ALA A 531 5.16 15.79 4.54
C ALA A 531 5.43 15.49 3.04
N PRO A 532 4.52 15.81 2.09
CA PRO A 532 4.78 15.52 0.69
C PRO A 532 5.95 16.31 0.09
N TRP A 533 6.18 17.55 0.56
CA TRP A 533 7.32 18.36 0.11
C TRP A 533 8.65 17.79 0.59
N LEU A 534 8.71 17.35 1.85
CA LEU A 534 9.89 16.65 2.38
C LEU A 534 10.19 15.38 1.59
N LEU A 535 9.16 14.58 1.27
CA LEU A 535 9.35 13.39 0.44
C LEU A 535 9.88 13.74 -0.95
N GLY A 536 9.35 14.80 -1.58
CA GLY A 536 9.84 15.27 -2.88
C GLY A 536 11.31 15.67 -2.83
N LEU A 537 11.72 16.39 -1.78
CA LEU A 537 13.12 16.77 -1.56
C LEU A 537 14.01 15.56 -1.35
N VAL A 538 13.63 14.64 -0.46
CA VAL A 538 14.37 13.39 -0.21
C VAL A 538 14.51 12.60 -1.51
N SER A 539 13.41 12.38 -2.23
CA SER A 539 13.42 11.65 -3.50
C SER A 539 14.32 12.30 -4.55
N GLY A 540 14.25 13.63 -4.69
CA GLY A 540 15.10 14.36 -5.64
C GLY A 540 16.57 14.28 -5.26
N ALA A 541 16.90 14.50 -3.99
CA ALA A 541 18.25 14.38 -3.47
C ALA A 541 18.80 12.96 -3.63
N THR A 542 18.03 11.92 -3.31
CA THR A 542 18.45 10.53 -3.48
C THR A 542 18.70 10.18 -4.95
N LEU A 543 17.88 10.67 -5.88
CA LEU A 543 18.11 10.44 -7.31
C LEU A 543 19.42 11.11 -7.78
N LEU A 544 19.66 12.36 -7.38
CA LEU A 544 20.86 13.12 -7.76
C LEU A 544 22.13 12.54 -7.13
N LEU A 545 22.11 12.29 -5.83
CA LEU A 545 23.24 11.71 -5.10
C LEU A 545 23.50 10.27 -5.57
N GLY A 546 22.46 9.50 -5.87
CA GLY A 546 22.58 8.16 -6.46
C GLY A 546 23.20 8.17 -7.86
N ALA A 547 22.85 9.16 -8.70
CA ALA A 547 23.50 9.35 -9.99
C ALA A 547 24.99 9.72 -9.83
N GLY A 548 25.30 10.58 -8.85
CA GLY A 548 26.68 10.89 -8.47
C GLY A 548 27.46 9.66 -8.00
N ALA A 549 26.85 8.81 -7.16
CA ALA A 549 27.44 7.55 -6.70
C ALA A 549 27.76 6.59 -7.86
N VAL A 550 26.85 6.46 -8.84
CA VAL A 550 27.09 5.65 -10.05
C VAL A 550 28.21 6.23 -10.89
N ALA A 551 28.22 7.56 -11.11
CA ALA A 551 29.25 8.23 -11.89
C ALA A 551 30.63 8.11 -11.23
N GLY A 552 30.70 8.31 -9.90
CA GLY A 552 31.92 8.13 -9.11
C GLY A 552 32.46 6.71 -9.22
N ALA A 553 31.62 5.70 -8.93
CA ALA A 553 32.02 4.29 -9.03
C ALA A 553 32.47 3.89 -10.44
N TRP A 554 31.84 4.42 -11.50
CA TRP A 554 32.26 4.15 -12.87
C TRP A 554 33.58 4.84 -13.21
N ALA A 555 33.75 6.10 -12.86
CA ALA A 555 34.94 6.86 -13.21
C ALA A 555 36.20 6.37 -12.49
N SER A 556 36.10 6.04 -11.20
CA SER A 556 37.26 5.63 -10.40
C SER A 556 37.51 4.12 -10.44
N GLY A 557 36.46 3.29 -10.45
CA GLY A 557 36.59 1.86 -10.14
C GLY A 557 36.96 1.58 -8.68
N GLU A 558 37.05 2.61 -7.84
CA GLU A 558 37.55 2.59 -6.47
C GLU A 558 36.50 3.11 -5.48
N VAL A 559 36.59 2.70 -4.21
CA VAL A 559 35.73 3.19 -3.12
C VAL A 559 35.90 4.71 -2.91
N PRO A 560 34.90 5.42 -2.35
CA PRO A 560 34.94 6.88 -2.23
C PRO A 560 36.20 7.48 -1.60
N GLY A 561 36.76 6.84 -0.57
CA GLY A 561 38.02 7.26 0.04
C GLY A 561 39.17 7.27 -0.97
N LEU A 562 39.49 6.10 -1.53
CA LEU A 562 40.58 5.92 -2.50
C LEU A 562 40.39 6.74 -3.79
N ALA A 563 39.14 6.87 -4.25
CA ALA A 563 38.83 7.62 -5.47
C ALA A 563 39.13 9.12 -5.37
N LEU A 564 39.19 9.66 -4.14
CA LEU A 564 39.46 11.06 -3.86
C LEU A 564 40.83 11.28 -3.20
N ASP A 565 41.68 10.24 -3.15
CA ASP A 565 43.07 10.37 -2.73
C ASP A 565 43.81 11.35 -3.64
N GLY A 566 44.41 12.39 -3.05
CA GLY A 566 45.09 13.46 -3.75
C GLY A 566 44.22 14.66 -4.13
N ALA A 567 42.91 14.65 -3.81
CA ALA A 567 42.02 15.79 -4.01
C ALA A 567 42.19 16.90 -2.95
N GLY A 568 42.98 16.63 -1.90
CA GLY A 568 43.30 17.56 -0.82
C GLY A 568 42.72 17.12 0.53
N PRO A 569 43.38 17.48 1.65
CA PRO A 569 43.18 16.84 2.95
C PRO A 569 41.76 16.98 3.51
N PHE A 570 41.05 18.07 3.18
CA PHE A 570 39.66 18.25 3.60
C PHE A 570 38.69 17.35 2.82
N ILE A 571 38.88 17.21 1.50
CA ILE A 571 37.98 16.42 0.65
C ILE A 571 38.16 14.94 0.94
N GLU A 572 39.41 14.49 1.11
CA GLU A 572 39.76 13.13 1.55
C GLU A 572 39.10 12.79 2.89
N ALA A 573 39.29 13.65 3.91
CA ALA A 573 38.70 13.45 5.23
C ALA A 573 37.16 13.40 5.20
N VAL A 574 36.52 14.23 4.36
CA VAL A 574 35.05 14.21 4.20
C VAL A 574 34.59 12.94 3.49
N ALA A 575 35.29 12.48 2.46
CA ALA A 575 34.97 11.26 1.73
C ALA A 575 35.09 10.00 2.60
N GLU A 576 36.19 9.89 3.35
CA GLU A 576 36.44 8.80 4.28
C GLU A 576 35.44 8.83 5.44
N ALA A 577 35.16 10.01 6.01
CA ALA A 577 34.14 10.17 7.04
C ALA A 577 32.74 9.80 6.53
N ALA A 578 32.38 10.19 5.30
CA ALA A 578 31.08 9.85 4.71
C ALA A 578 30.94 8.36 4.44
N GLN A 579 31.99 7.70 3.91
CA GLN A 579 32.01 6.25 3.68
C GLN A 579 31.89 5.47 4.99
N SER A 580 32.73 5.78 5.97
CA SER A 580 32.74 5.10 7.28
C SER A 580 31.45 5.34 8.06
N THR A 581 31.01 6.61 8.16
CA THR A 581 29.75 6.96 8.83
C THR A 581 28.57 6.33 8.12
N GLY A 582 28.51 6.40 6.79
CA GLY A 582 27.45 5.77 6.00
C GLY A 582 27.35 4.27 6.27
N SER A 583 28.48 3.58 6.25
CA SER A 583 28.59 2.15 6.59
C SER A 583 28.07 1.85 8.00
N TRP A 584 28.48 2.60 9.03
CA TRP A 584 27.97 2.45 10.40
C TRP A 584 26.47 2.73 10.51
N MET A 585 26.00 3.78 9.84
CA MET A 585 24.60 4.20 9.85
C MET A 585 23.67 3.18 9.22
N VAL A 586 24.11 2.46 8.19
CA VAL A 586 23.32 1.36 7.61
C VAL A 586 23.17 0.22 8.62
N GLY A 587 24.25 -0.18 9.30
CA GLY A 587 24.20 -1.20 10.35
C GLY A 587 23.37 -0.80 11.56
N PHE A 588 23.60 0.40 12.10
CA PHE A 588 22.83 0.95 13.21
C PHE A 588 21.36 1.14 12.82
N GLY A 589 21.09 1.64 11.62
CA GLY A 589 19.76 1.78 11.04
C GLY A 589 19.02 0.45 10.96
N PHE A 590 19.70 -0.63 10.55
CA PHE A 590 19.12 -1.98 10.53
C PHE A 590 18.79 -2.48 11.95
N ILE A 591 19.69 -2.29 12.92
CA ILE A 591 19.43 -2.66 14.32
C ILE A 591 18.25 -1.84 14.88
N LEU A 592 18.24 -0.53 14.65
CA LEU A 592 17.16 0.35 15.07
C LEU A 592 15.83 -0.07 14.42
N PHE A 593 15.84 -0.42 13.14
CA PHE A 593 14.68 -0.92 12.41
C PHE A 593 14.14 -2.24 12.98
N VAL A 594 15.00 -3.22 13.29
CA VAL A 594 14.60 -4.49 13.92
C VAL A 594 14.08 -4.28 15.35
N THR A 595 14.78 -3.47 16.15
CA THR A 595 14.41 -3.19 17.54
C THR A 595 13.12 -2.39 17.64
N TRP A 596 12.90 -1.40 16.79
CA TRP A 596 11.63 -0.67 16.70
C TRP A 596 10.50 -1.55 16.16
N GLY A 597 10.78 -2.45 15.21
CA GLY A 597 9.83 -3.49 14.78
C GLY A 597 9.38 -4.36 15.96
N ARG A 598 10.31 -4.78 16.82
CA ARG A 598 10.01 -5.50 18.07
C ARG A 598 9.33 -4.62 19.12
N ARG A 599 9.63 -3.32 19.20
CA ARG A 599 8.99 -2.39 20.15
C ARG A 599 7.55 -2.09 19.77
N ALA A 600 7.27 -1.89 18.48
CA ALA A 600 5.92 -1.71 17.95
C ALA A 600 5.00 -2.92 18.21
N TYR A 601 5.60 -4.10 18.46
CA TYR A 601 4.86 -5.27 18.94
C TYR A 601 4.39 -5.10 20.39
N ARG A 602 5.22 -4.55 21.28
CA ARG A 602 4.94 -4.47 22.73
C ARG A 602 4.19 -3.21 23.16
N ASP A 603 4.33 -2.11 22.43
CA ASP A 603 3.83 -0.78 22.82
C ASP A 603 2.67 -0.32 21.94
N ALA A 604 1.50 -0.05 22.54
CA ALA A 604 0.29 0.39 21.84
C ALA A 604 0.45 1.77 21.18
N SER A 605 1.25 2.67 21.77
CA SER A 605 1.49 4.01 21.23
C SER A 605 2.40 3.99 20.00
N ALA A 606 3.51 3.25 20.07
CA ALA A 606 4.42 3.03 18.94
C ALA A 606 3.72 2.27 17.79
N ARG A 607 2.81 1.33 18.13
CA ARG A 607 1.98 0.62 17.16
C ARG A 607 1.04 1.54 16.39
N ARG A 608 0.51 2.59 17.02
CA ARG A 608 -0.44 3.53 16.38
C ARG A 608 0.22 4.33 15.26
N THR A 609 1.41 4.88 15.49
CA THR A 609 2.14 5.69 14.48
C THR A 609 2.64 4.86 13.29
N ILE A 610 3.27 3.72 13.55
CA ILE A 610 3.74 2.80 12.49
C ILE A 610 2.55 2.14 11.78
N GLY A 611 1.49 1.82 12.53
CA GLY A 611 0.27 1.21 12.02
C GLY A 611 -0.43 2.05 10.97
N ILE A 612 -0.46 3.38 11.09
CA ILE A 612 -1.09 4.24 10.08
C ILE A 612 -0.41 4.11 8.71
N LEU A 613 0.93 4.19 8.67
CA LEU A 613 1.67 4.05 7.40
C LEU A 613 1.50 2.64 6.83
N TRP A 614 1.50 1.63 7.69
CA TRP A 614 1.26 0.24 7.32
C TRP A 614 -0.13 0.03 6.73
N ASP A 615 -1.16 0.59 7.35
CA ASP A 615 -2.55 0.41 6.93
C ASP A 615 -2.86 1.19 5.65
N VAL A 616 -2.17 2.30 5.39
CA VAL A 616 -2.20 2.97 4.07
C VAL A 616 -1.54 2.09 3.00
N GLY A 617 -0.37 1.50 3.31
CA GLY A 617 0.34 0.62 2.38
C GLY A 617 -0.41 -0.68 2.05
N THR A 618 -1.17 -1.20 3.01
CA THR A 618 -1.90 -2.49 2.91
C THR A 618 -3.40 -2.32 2.65
N PHE A 619 -3.89 -1.10 2.49
CA PHE A 619 -5.24 -0.82 2.00
C PHE A 619 -5.41 -1.17 0.51
N TRP A 620 -4.33 -1.05 -0.26
CA TRP A 620 -4.43 -1.15 -1.71
C TRP A 620 -4.14 -2.57 -2.23
N PRO A 621 -4.93 -3.08 -3.21
CA PRO A 621 -4.65 -4.36 -3.83
C PRO A 621 -3.24 -4.45 -4.43
N ARG A 622 -2.70 -5.68 -4.49
CA ARG A 622 -1.46 -5.97 -5.21
C ARG A 622 -1.65 -5.71 -6.71
N ALA A 623 -0.94 -4.73 -7.24
CA ALA A 623 -1.05 -4.30 -8.64
C ALA A 623 0.30 -4.14 -9.35
N ALA A 624 1.37 -3.91 -8.59
CA ALA A 624 2.74 -3.87 -9.10
C ALA A 624 3.62 -4.99 -8.56
N HIS A 625 3.59 -5.25 -7.25
CA HIS A 625 4.50 -6.22 -6.62
C HIS A 625 3.72 -7.38 -5.96
N PRO A 626 3.90 -8.64 -6.41
CA PRO A 626 3.13 -9.79 -5.91
C PRO A 626 3.53 -10.25 -4.50
N PHE A 627 4.76 -9.91 -4.07
CA PHE A 627 5.27 -10.21 -2.72
C PHE A 627 5.04 -9.07 -1.71
N ALA A 628 4.32 -8.00 -2.10
CA ALA A 628 3.89 -6.99 -1.14
C ALA A 628 2.98 -7.61 -0.08
N PRO A 629 2.86 -7.03 1.13
CA PRO A 629 1.92 -7.51 2.13
C PRO A 629 0.49 -7.58 1.60
N PRO A 630 -0.36 -8.49 2.13
CA PRO A 630 -1.71 -8.68 1.63
C PRO A 630 -2.60 -7.46 1.85
N CYS A 631 -3.56 -7.27 0.95
CA CYS A 631 -4.53 -6.19 1.05
C CYS A 631 -5.68 -6.56 2.00
N TYR A 632 -5.85 -5.86 3.13
CA TYR A 632 -6.98 -6.14 4.03
C TYR A 632 -8.31 -5.64 3.46
N ALA A 633 -8.30 -4.62 2.60
CA ALA A 633 -9.50 -4.04 2.02
C ALA A 633 -10.16 -4.96 0.97
N GLU A 634 -9.39 -5.85 0.30
CA GLU A 634 -9.95 -6.90 -0.58
C GLU A 634 -10.81 -7.92 0.19
N ARG A 635 -10.79 -7.87 1.53
CA ARG A 635 -11.72 -8.59 2.41
C ARG A 635 -12.73 -7.65 3.08
N ALA A 636 -12.26 -6.58 3.72
CA ALA A 636 -13.12 -5.71 4.52
C ALA A 636 -14.17 -4.94 3.70
N VAL A 637 -13.83 -4.50 2.49
CA VAL A 637 -14.77 -3.76 1.64
C VAL A 637 -15.92 -4.66 1.16
N PRO A 638 -15.67 -5.88 0.63
CA PRO A 638 -16.72 -6.85 0.37
C PRO A 638 -17.56 -7.23 1.60
N ASP A 639 -16.96 -7.45 2.77
CA ASP A 639 -17.67 -7.83 4.00
C ASP A 639 -18.68 -6.74 4.42
N LEU A 640 -18.24 -5.48 4.44
CA LEU A 640 -19.10 -4.32 4.75
C LEU A 640 -20.23 -4.14 3.71
N ALA A 641 -19.91 -4.20 2.41
CA ALA A 641 -20.90 -4.07 1.36
C ALA A 641 -21.96 -5.19 1.41
N SER A 642 -21.53 -6.40 1.74
CA SER A 642 -22.37 -7.58 1.95
C SER A 642 -23.30 -7.40 3.14
N ARG A 643 -22.77 -6.94 4.28
CA ARG A 643 -23.57 -6.69 5.48
C ARG A 643 -24.64 -5.62 5.26
N MET A 644 -24.27 -4.51 4.64
CA MET A 644 -25.21 -3.41 4.32
C MET A 644 -26.32 -3.85 3.35
N SER A 645 -25.95 -4.60 2.30
CA SER A 645 -26.92 -5.14 1.33
C SER A 645 -27.85 -6.17 1.98
N GLY A 646 -27.30 -7.05 2.82
CA GLY A 646 -28.07 -8.06 3.55
C GLY A 646 -29.04 -7.47 4.57
N TRP A 647 -28.66 -6.38 5.26
CA TRP A 647 -29.56 -5.65 6.16
C TRP A 647 -30.70 -5.00 5.39
N THR A 648 -30.36 -4.10 4.44
CA THR A 648 -31.34 -3.33 3.68
C THR A 648 -32.28 -4.20 2.83
N GLY A 649 -31.80 -5.36 2.36
CA GLY A 649 -32.62 -6.32 1.63
C GLY A 649 -33.65 -7.05 2.52
N ARG A 650 -33.26 -7.48 3.72
CA ARG A 650 -34.13 -8.28 4.61
C ARG A 650 -35.09 -7.43 5.44
N THR A 651 -34.59 -6.38 6.07
CA THR A 651 -35.39 -5.57 7.00
C THR A 651 -36.12 -4.43 6.30
N ARG A 652 -35.72 -4.10 5.07
CA ARG A 652 -36.05 -2.83 4.40
C ARG A 652 -35.73 -1.59 5.26
N GLY A 653 -34.90 -1.76 6.29
CA GLY A 653 -34.57 -0.75 7.29
C GLY A 653 -33.54 0.26 6.82
N ARG A 654 -33.31 1.26 7.67
CA ARG A 654 -32.34 2.34 7.46
C ARG A 654 -30.97 1.94 8.01
N LEU A 655 -29.90 2.46 7.43
CA LEU A 655 -28.54 2.15 7.86
C LEU A 655 -27.65 3.41 7.83
N VAL A 656 -26.97 3.69 8.94
CA VAL A 656 -25.83 4.62 8.98
C VAL A 656 -24.56 3.80 9.10
N ILE A 657 -23.57 4.05 8.24
CA ILE A 657 -22.22 3.51 8.40
C ILE A 657 -21.31 4.61 8.96
N SER A 658 -20.78 4.35 10.15
CA SER A 658 -19.99 5.30 10.95
C SER A 658 -18.51 4.88 10.91
N GLY A 659 -17.69 5.62 10.16
CA GLY A 659 -16.28 5.30 9.94
C GLY A 659 -15.33 6.30 10.59
N HIS A 660 -14.51 5.83 11.53
CA HIS A 660 -13.42 6.60 12.14
C HIS A 660 -12.12 6.41 11.38
N SER A 661 -11.38 7.48 11.09
CA SER A 661 -10.01 7.38 10.58
C SER A 661 -9.91 6.45 9.35
N GLN A 662 -9.07 5.41 9.35
CA GLN A 662 -8.99 4.41 8.27
C GLN A 662 -10.33 3.68 8.02
N GLY A 663 -11.18 3.53 9.04
CA GLY A 663 -12.54 3.01 8.91
C GLY A 663 -13.44 3.89 8.05
N SER A 664 -13.18 5.21 7.97
CA SER A 664 -13.89 6.10 7.05
C SER A 664 -13.59 5.78 5.57
N VAL A 665 -12.33 5.41 5.29
CA VAL A 665 -11.87 5.02 3.95
C VAL A 665 -12.51 3.70 3.53
N LEU A 666 -12.58 2.72 4.45
CA LEU A 666 -13.28 1.46 4.25
C LEU A 666 -14.79 1.68 4.03
N ALA A 667 -15.43 2.52 4.86
CA ALA A 667 -16.84 2.83 4.75
C ALA A 667 -17.18 3.46 3.39
N ALA A 668 -16.45 4.50 2.98
CA ALA A 668 -16.62 5.14 1.67
C ALA A 668 -16.42 4.13 0.51
N SER A 669 -15.39 3.26 0.62
CA SER A 669 -15.10 2.23 -0.36
C SER A 669 -16.22 1.18 -0.48
N ALA A 670 -16.77 0.73 0.66
CA ALA A 670 -17.87 -0.22 0.71
C ALA A 670 -19.17 0.39 0.15
N VAL A 671 -19.44 1.66 0.43
CA VAL A 671 -20.63 2.35 -0.09
C VAL A 671 -20.59 2.49 -1.61
N TRP A 672 -19.42 2.70 -2.22
CA TRP A 672 -19.29 2.69 -3.69
C TRP A 672 -19.59 1.32 -4.32
N GLN A 673 -19.37 0.23 -3.59
CA GLN A 673 -19.66 -1.14 -4.06
C GLN A 673 -21.15 -1.49 -3.98
N LEU A 674 -21.96 -0.71 -3.27
CA LEU A 674 -23.39 -0.96 -3.15
C LEU A 674 -24.13 -0.73 -4.48
N PRO A 675 -25.18 -1.54 -4.78
CA PRO A 675 -26.15 -1.22 -5.81
C PRO A 675 -26.79 0.15 -5.59
N ALA A 676 -27.21 0.83 -6.66
CA ALA A 676 -27.76 2.19 -6.58
C ALA A 676 -28.97 2.27 -5.63
N GLU A 677 -29.85 1.27 -5.66
CA GLU A 677 -31.03 1.19 -4.79
C GLU A 677 -30.66 1.07 -3.31
N THR A 678 -29.66 0.24 -2.99
CA THR A 678 -29.15 0.10 -1.63
C THR A 678 -28.46 1.37 -1.16
N ARG A 679 -27.69 2.02 -2.04
CA ARG A 679 -26.91 3.23 -1.70
C ARG A 679 -27.81 4.40 -1.28
N LYS A 680 -29.02 4.51 -1.85
CA LYS A 680 -30.03 5.50 -1.45
C LYS A 680 -30.64 5.25 -0.06
N ARG A 681 -30.38 4.09 0.56
CA ARG A 681 -30.87 3.73 1.90
C ARG A 681 -29.77 3.72 2.96
N VAL A 682 -28.57 4.11 2.57
CA VAL A 682 -27.39 4.17 3.44
C VAL A 682 -26.95 5.62 3.58
N ALA A 683 -26.79 6.05 4.83
CA ALA A 683 -26.15 7.31 5.18
C ALA A 683 -24.70 7.07 5.61
N LEU A 684 -23.81 8.00 5.28
CA LEU A 684 -22.39 7.92 5.60
C LEU A 684 -22.05 8.94 6.69
N LEU A 685 -21.48 8.49 7.80
CA LEU A 685 -20.91 9.35 8.85
C LEU A 685 -19.40 9.07 8.93
N THR A 686 -18.59 10.07 8.59
CA THR A 686 -17.13 9.97 8.68
C THR A 686 -16.59 10.92 9.73
N TYR A 687 -15.55 10.53 10.45
CA TYR A 687 -14.98 11.39 11.50
C TYR A 687 -13.51 11.07 11.74
N GLY A 688 -12.72 12.10 12.06
CA GLY A 688 -11.26 12.00 12.00
C GLY A 688 -10.77 11.51 10.62
N SER A 689 -11.48 11.88 9.55
CA SER A 689 -11.37 11.20 8.25
C SER A 689 -10.14 11.65 7.44
N PRO A 690 -9.23 10.73 7.03
CA PRO A 690 -8.07 11.04 6.17
C PRO A 690 -8.43 11.07 4.67
N ILE A 691 -9.70 10.90 4.30
CA ILE A 691 -10.15 10.74 2.90
C ILE A 691 -9.64 11.85 1.99
N GLU A 692 -9.81 13.11 2.36
CA GLU A 692 -9.30 14.24 1.55
C GLU A 692 -7.85 14.54 1.88
N ARG A 693 -7.57 14.77 3.17
CA ARG A 693 -6.29 15.30 3.65
C ARG A 693 -5.10 14.39 3.36
N LEU A 694 -5.32 13.09 3.26
CA LEU A 694 -4.31 12.10 2.87
C LEU A 694 -4.69 11.47 1.54
N TYR A 695 -5.80 10.72 1.49
CA TYR A 695 -6.09 9.86 0.34
C TYR A 695 -6.35 10.66 -0.94
N GLY A 696 -7.06 11.78 -0.86
CA GLY A 696 -7.40 12.61 -2.01
C GLY A 696 -6.20 13.32 -2.62
N ARG A 697 -5.16 13.61 -1.82
CA ARG A 697 -3.92 14.23 -2.31
C ARG A 697 -2.96 13.22 -2.92
N TRP A 698 -2.80 12.05 -2.29
CA TRP A 698 -1.84 11.03 -2.70
C TRP A 698 -2.40 10.05 -3.74
N PHE A 699 -3.71 9.83 -3.77
CA PHE A 699 -4.41 8.90 -4.68
C PHE A 699 -5.58 9.60 -5.40
N PRO A 700 -5.31 10.71 -6.12
CA PRO A 700 -6.35 11.59 -6.69
C PRO A 700 -7.29 10.88 -7.67
N ALA A 701 -6.80 9.88 -8.40
CA ALA A 701 -7.64 9.10 -9.32
C ALA A 701 -8.76 8.30 -8.63
N TYR A 702 -8.67 8.09 -7.30
CA TYR A 702 -9.58 7.24 -6.53
C TYR A 702 -10.33 8.03 -5.46
N PHE A 703 -9.64 8.91 -4.73
CA PHE A 703 -10.21 9.74 -3.66
C PHE A 703 -10.10 11.24 -3.95
N GLY A 704 -9.80 11.64 -5.18
CA GLY A 704 -9.76 13.05 -5.57
C GLY A 704 -11.15 13.71 -5.63
N PRO A 705 -11.22 15.01 -5.94
CA PRO A 705 -12.47 15.77 -5.91
C PRO A 705 -13.57 15.15 -6.79
N GLY A 706 -13.23 14.67 -8.00
CA GLY A 706 -14.21 14.05 -8.91
C GLY A 706 -14.92 12.83 -8.32
N PRO A 707 -14.18 11.77 -7.91
CA PRO A 707 -14.75 10.63 -7.20
C PRO A 707 -15.56 11.00 -5.95
N LEU A 708 -15.08 11.94 -5.12
CA LEU A 708 -15.77 12.35 -3.89
C LEU A 708 -17.09 13.09 -4.16
N HIS A 709 -17.14 13.99 -5.15
CA HIS A 709 -18.42 14.57 -5.61
C HIS A 709 -19.35 13.49 -6.16
N GLY A 710 -18.80 12.48 -6.84
CA GLY A 710 -19.56 11.31 -7.30
C GLY A 710 -20.16 10.51 -6.13
N LEU A 711 -19.39 10.31 -5.05
CA LEU A 711 -19.88 9.67 -3.83
C LEU A 711 -21.03 10.48 -3.25
N HIS A 712 -20.80 11.77 -2.98
CA HIS A 712 -21.77 12.67 -2.37
C HIS A 712 -23.12 12.69 -3.11
N ARG A 713 -23.10 12.77 -4.45
CA ARG A 713 -24.32 12.73 -5.28
C ARG A 713 -25.03 11.38 -5.29
N SER A 714 -24.34 10.30 -4.93
CA SER A 714 -24.88 8.93 -5.03
C SER A 714 -25.35 8.34 -3.71
N VAL A 715 -24.84 8.85 -2.58
CA VAL A 715 -25.30 8.48 -1.24
C VAL A 715 -26.47 9.36 -0.82
N HIS A 716 -27.34 8.85 0.03
CA HIS A 716 -28.51 9.62 0.47
C HIS A 716 -28.12 10.88 1.24
N CYS A 717 -27.25 10.72 2.24
CA CYS A 717 -26.70 11.83 3.01
C CYS A 717 -25.33 11.44 3.57
N TRP A 718 -24.43 12.43 3.66
CA TRP A 718 -23.07 12.25 4.16
C TRP A 718 -22.70 13.40 5.09
N ARG A 719 -22.27 13.11 6.32
CA ARG A 719 -21.62 14.05 7.26
C ARG A 719 -20.19 13.66 7.56
N ASN A 720 -19.30 14.65 7.65
CA ASN A 720 -17.92 14.51 8.08
C ASN A 720 -17.61 15.39 9.29
N LEU A 721 -17.21 14.81 10.41
CA LEU A 721 -16.81 15.52 11.63
C LEU A 721 -15.28 15.66 11.70
N TRP A 722 -14.78 16.85 12.01
CA TRP A 722 -13.33 17.09 12.04
C TRP A 722 -12.92 18.11 13.10
N ARG A 723 -11.71 17.96 13.65
CA ARG A 723 -11.08 18.88 14.61
C ARG A 723 -9.84 19.54 14.00
N ALA A 724 -9.53 20.77 14.42
CA ALA A 724 -8.32 21.48 13.98
C ALA A 724 -7.02 20.93 14.63
N THR A 725 -7.17 20.21 15.73
CA THR A 725 -6.11 19.52 16.50
C THR A 725 -5.79 18.13 15.95
N ASP A 726 -6.59 17.62 15.00
CA ASP A 726 -6.39 16.31 14.40
C ASP A 726 -5.26 16.34 13.35
N PRO A 727 -4.15 15.61 13.52
CA PRO A 727 -3.04 15.58 12.56
C PRO A 727 -3.33 14.75 11.30
N ILE A 728 -4.36 13.90 11.31
CA ILE A 728 -4.66 12.91 10.28
C ILE A 728 -5.97 13.26 9.57
N GLY A 729 -7.02 13.47 10.35
CA GLY A 729 -8.36 13.83 9.89
C GLY A 729 -8.43 15.26 9.39
N GLY A 730 -9.45 15.54 8.57
CA GLY A 730 -9.74 16.89 8.11
C GLY A 730 -11.06 17.01 7.35
N ARG A 731 -11.25 18.18 6.76
CA ARG A 731 -12.38 18.50 5.88
C ARG A 731 -12.34 17.66 4.60
N ILE A 732 -13.49 17.27 4.07
CA ILE A 732 -13.64 16.65 2.74
C ILE A 732 -13.57 17.70 1.62
N ARG A 733 -13.92 18.96 1.91
CA ARG A 733 -13.80 20.10 0.99
C ARG A 733 -14.57 19.91 -0.33
N LEU A 734 -15.83 19.52 -0.21
CA LEU A 734 -16.77 19.56 -1.32
C LEU A 734 -17.41 20.95 -1.34
N ASP A 735 -17.13 21.73 -2.39
CA ASP A 735 -17.71 23.06 -2.60
C ASP A 735 -19.12 22.89 -3.14
N ASP A 736 -20.06 22.51 -2.28
CA ASP A 736 -21.48 22.49 -2.65
C ASP A 736 -22.26 23.53 -1.84
N ARG A 737 -23.05 24.33 -2.55
CA ARG A 737 -24.01 25.29 -1.96
C ARG A 737 -25.26 24.56 -1.45
N SER A 738 -25.37 23.25 -1.67
CA SER A 738 -26.46 22.44 -1.15
C SER A 738 -26.37 22.26 0.36
N GLU A 739 -27.40 22.70 1.07
CA GLU A 739 -27.56 22.36 2.48
C GLU A 739 -28.19 20.96 2.65
N PRO A 740 -27.70 20.15 3.60
CA PRO A 740 -26.65 20.46 4.55
C PRO A 740 -25.25 20.16 3.99
N ALA A 741 -24.26 20.98 4.37
CA ALA A 741 -22.87 20.88 3.89
C ALA A 741 -22.11 19.68 4.48
N VAL A 742 -21.35 18.94 3.65
CA VAL A 742 -20.63 17.69 4.01
C VAL A 742 -19.84 17.80 5.33
N ASP A 743 -19.05 18.85 5.48
CA ASP A 743 -18.18 19.06 6.64
C ASP A 743 -18.88 19.77 7.80
N ARG A 744 -18.86 19.17 8.99
CA ARG A 744 -19.25 19.78 10.27
C ARG A 744 -18.00 19.99 11.12
N GLY A 745 -17.66 21.26 11.35
CA GLY A 745 -16.52 21.65 12.20
C GLY A 745 -15.85 22.97 11.78
N PRO A 746 -14.70 23.31 12.37
CA PRO A 746 -13.95 22.47 13.30
C PRO A 746 -14.72 22.26 14.60
N LEU A 747 -14.76 21.03 15.10
CA LEU A 747 -15.25 20.75 16.45
C LEU A 747 -14.26 21.31 17.47
N ARG A 748 -14.80 21.77 18.61
CA ARG A 748 -14.01 22.32 19.69
C ARG A 748 -13.23 21.19 20.37
N ASP A 749 -11.94 21.40 20.59
CA ASP A 749 -11.05 20.44 21.23
C ASP A 749 -9.95 21.17 22.01
N PRO A 750 -9.92 21.06 23.35
CA PRO A 750 -10.82 20.29 24.23
C PRO A 750 -12.26 20.86 24.25
N LEU A 751 -13.27 20.04 24.55
CA LEU A 751 -14.66 20.53 24.70
C LEU A 751 -14.76 21.60 25.80
N VAL A 752 -14.05 21.38 26.92
CA VAL A 752 -13.96 22.30 28.05
C VAL A 752 -12.54 22.88 28.12
N TYR A 753 -12.44 24.21 28.10
CA TYR A 753 -11.15 24.91 28.05
C TYR A 753 -10.26 24.61 29.26
N GLY A 754 -10.82 24.82 30.45
CA GLY A 754 -10.16 24.71 31.74
C GLY A 754 -11.05 24.00 32.75
N ARG A 755 -10.80 24.24 34.04
CA ARG A 755 -11.55 23.58 35.11
C ARG A 755 -12.88 24.28 35.36
N THR A 756 -13.92 23.49 35.57
CA THR A 756 -15.25 23.93 36.02
C THR A 756 -15.71 23.04 37.19
N PRO A 757 -16.75 23.40 37.94
CA PRO A 757 -17.32 22.49 38.96
C PRO A 757 -17.73 21.13 38.39
N GLU A 758 -18.23 21.11 37.14
CA GLU A 758 -18.64 19.90 36.43
C GLU A 758 -17.44 19.13 35.83
N HIS A 759 -16.37 19.85 35.47
CA HIS A 759 -15.10 19.31 34.97
C HIS A 759 -13.92 19.80 35.82
N PRO A 760 -13.74 19.29 37.05
CA PRO A 760 -12.72 19.77 37.97
C PRO A 760 -11.29 19.39 37.53
N LEU A 761 -11.16 18.40 36.66
CA LEU A 761 -9.90 17.98 36.05
C LEU A 761 -9.77 18.59 34.64
N PRO A 762 -8.58 19.04 34.22
CA PRO A 762 -8.38 19.54 32.87
C PRO A 762 -8.68 18.45 31.84
N GLU A 763 -9.63 18.72 30.95
CA GLU A 763 -9.93 17.82 29.84
C GLU A 763 -8.68 17.61 28.95
N PRO A 764 -8.44 16.42 28.40
CA PRO A 764 -7.34 16.23 27.46
C PRO A 764 -7.65 16.90 26.11
N VAL A 765 -6.61 17.30 25.37
CA VAL A 765 -6.75 17.61 23.93
C VAL A 765 -6.79 16.29 23.19
N LEU A 766 -7.94 15.93 22.63
CA LEU A 766 -8.21 14.58 22.11
C LEU A 766 -7.60 14.36 20.71
N GLY A 767 -7.51 15.42 19.90
CA GLY A 767 -7.00 15.39 18.54
C GLY A 767 -7.76 14.40 17.67
N HIS A 768 -7.10 13.29 17.31
CA HIS A 768 -7.63 12.25 16.41
C HIS A 768 -8.55 11.22 17.10
N SER A 769 -8.62 11.21 18.43
CA SER A 769 -9.31 10.17 19.21
C SER A 769 -10.67 10.66 19.72
N ASP A 770 -11.55 9.75 20.15
CA ASP A 770 -12.76 10.06 20.93
C ASP A 770 -13.66 11.13 20.32
N TYR A 771 -13.98 10.98 19.03
CA TYR A 771 -14.98 11.80 18.36
C TYR A 771 -16.39 11.44 18.82
N GLN A 772 -16.64 10.19 19.19
CA GLN A 772 -17.94 9.71 19.67
C GLN A 772 -18.34 10.28 21.04
N ALA A 773 -17.35 10.71 21.84
CA ALA A 773 -17.60 11.39 23.11
C ALA A 773 -18.09 12.84 22.92
N ASP A 774 -17.95 13.39 21.71
CA ASP A 774 -18.47 14.72 21.39
C ASP A 774 -19.99 14.64 21.15
N PRO A 775 -20.83 15.44 21.83
CA PRO A 775 -22.29 15.41 21.65
C PRO A 775 -22.74 15.59 20.20
N VAL A 776 -21.96 16.36 19.40
CA VAL A 776 -22.24 16.58 17.97
C VAL A 776 -22.25 15.27 17.17
N PHE A 777 -21.52 14.23 17.61
CA PHE A 777 -21.54 12.92 16.98
C PHE A 777 -22.94 12.29 17.04
N ALA A 778 -23.53 12.21 18.24
CA ALA A 778 -24.83 11.61 18.45
C ALA A 778 -25.94 12.43 17.75
N GLU A 779 -25.84 13.76 17.80
CA GLU A 779 -26.76 14.68 17.11
C GLU A 779 -26.77 14.45 15.59
N GLU A 780 -25.60 14.44 14.94
CA GLU A 780 -25.50 14.27 13.49
C GLU A 780 -25.88 12.86 13.05
N ARG A 781 -25.55 11.83 13.85
CA ARG A 781 -26.01 10.45 13.60
C ARG A 781 -27.54 10.38 13.62
N ALA A 782 -28.18 10.93 14.64
CA ALA A 782 -29.63 10.95 14.75
C ALA A 782 -30.25 11.72 13.57
N ALA A 783 -29.69 12.87 13.21
CA ALA A 783 -30.12 13.65 12.05
C ALA A 783 -30.00 12.89 10.73
N LEU A 784 -28.93 12.10 10.53
CA LEU A 784 -28.77 11.24 9.35
C LEU A 784 -29.86 10.16 9.28
N LEU A 785 -30.16 9.49 10.41
CA LEU A 785 -31.24 8.50 10.49
C LEU A 785 -32.60 9.11 10.16
N VAL A 786 -32.90 10.29 10.70
CA VAL A 786 -34.14 11.02 10.41
C VAL A 786 -34.23 11.35 8.92
N ARG A 787 -33.15 11.86 8.31
CA ARG A 787 -33.11 12.21 6.88
C ARG A 787 -33.35 11.01 5.96
N LEU A 788 -32.91 9.81 6.32
CA LEU A 788 -33.19 8.60 5.54
C LEU A 788 -34.70 8.30 5.42
N GLY A 789 -35.54 8.90 6.28
CA GLY A 789 -37.01 8.89 6.19
C GLY A 789 -37.67 7.52 6.43
N PRO A 790 -38.96 7.46 6.82
CA PRO A 790 -39.71 6.22 6.81
C PRO A 790 -40.08 5.82 5.37
N LEU A 791 -39.87 4.55 5.00
CA LEU A 791 -40.51 3.95 3.82
C LEU A 791 -41.96 3.63 4.17
N LEU A 792 -42.85 4.63 4.07
CA LEU A 792 -44.28 4.34 4.07
C LEU A 792 -44.61 3.56 2.79
N PRO A 793 -45.36 2.43 2.86
CA PRO A 793 -45.96 1.86 1.66
C PRO A 793 -46.89 2.92 1.07
N ARG A 794 -46.66 3.31 -0.18
CA ARG A 794 -47.64 4.09 -0.95
C ARG A 794 -48.89 3.21 -1.05
N GLN A 795 -49.93 3.51 -0.27
CA GLN A 795 -51.26 3.00 -0.60
C GLN A 795 -51.60 3.57 -1.97
N ALA A 796 -51.84 2.71 -2.94
CA ALA A 796 -52.51 3.11 -4.16
C ALA A 796 -53.91 3.56 -3.73
N GLU A 797 -54.15 4.88 -3.67
CA GLU A 797 -55.50 5.41 -3.73
C GLU A 797 -56.03 5.09 -5.13
N GLY A 798 -56.66 3.92 -5.24
CA GLY A 798 -57.47 3.55 -6.37
C GLY A 798 -58.71 4.43 -6.39
N GLY A 799 -58.62 5.49 -7.20
CA GLY A 799 -59.70 6.10 -7.97
C GLY A 799 -61.05 6.27 -7.29
N SER A 800 -61.32 7.50 -6.85
CA SER A 800 -62.66 8.08 -6.95
C SER A 800 -63.08 8.06 -8.43
N GLY A 801 -63.79 7.01 -8.83
CA GLY A 801 -64.42 6.85 -10.14
C GLY A 801 -65.81 7.46 -10.14
N GLU A 802 -65.93 8.49 -10.97
CA GLU A 802 -67.07 9.27 -11.39
C GLU A 802 -68.44 8.60 -11.50
N ALA A 803 -69.45 9.43 -11.28
CA ALA A 803 -70.83 9.25 -11.67
C ALA A 803 -70.99 8.88 -13.16
N GLN A 804 -71.72 7.80 -13.43
CA GLN A 804 -72.43 7.62 -14.70
C GLN A 804 -73.90 7.34 -14.39
N GLY A 805 -74.75 8.29 -14.80
CA GLY A 805 -76.18 8.11 -14.87
C GLY A 805 -76.52 7.10 -15.96
N SER A 806 -77.39 6.15 -15.61
CA SER A 806 -78.16 5.38 -16.58
C SER A 806 -79.60 5.31 -16.12
N SER A 807 -80.44 5.96 -16.92
CA SER A 807 -81.89 5.88 -16.92
C SER A 807 -82.41 4.44 -17.01
N GLY A 808 -83.37 4.08 -16.16
CA GLY A 808 -84.11 2.81 -16.27
C GLY A 808 -85.29 2.76 -15.31
N ARG A 809 -86.48 3.08 -15.84
CA ARG A 809 -87.79 3.06 -15.17
C ARG A 809 -88.19 1.67 -14.66
N SER A 810 -88.83 1.68 -13.48
CA SER A 810 -90.10 1.05 -13.10
C SER A 810 -90.25 -0.47 -12.94
N SER A 811 -90.75 -0.77 -11.73
CA SER A 811 -91.83 -1.67 -11.30
C SER A 811 -91.56 -3.17 -11.09
N GLY A 812 -91.76 -3.55 -9.84
CA GLY A 812 -91.81 -4.88 -9.26
C GLY A 812 -91.78 -4.75 -7.75
#